data_AF-A0A8C5DES2-F1
#
_entry.id   AF-A0A8C5DES2-F1
#
_cell.length_a   1.000
_cell.length_b   1.000
_cell.length_c   1.000
_cell.angle_alpha   90.00
_cell.angle_beta   90.00
_cell.angle_gamma   90.00
#
_symmetry.space_group_name_H-M   'P 1'
#
loop_
_entity.id
_entity.type
_entity.pdbx_description
1 polymer ?
#
loop_
_entity_poly.entity_id
_entity_poly.type
_entity_poly.pdbx_seq_one_letter_code
_entity_poly.pdbx_strand_id
1 'polypeptide(L)'
;MDEAWRVKFRNVGCSYFPQSRVDCHYSLSSHHSWASSDWIGLFKVGWSSVKDYHTFVWAVAPADYQEGTDVNCCVHFHASYLPKPSSQEYEFVFVDAKGEVCSCSSKFTFCAPKPLEDLVTLEEETCGEEDGTDMLLVIPRAELLQSRLQECLRERAEQLQLQEAIKYQRKKEKEEYRRAKEAWDRQQNELERSIIRIQLELRSSLEKMEEMERKQKEDQAQGESLTLEKIALMDAKEAGEARIRELEEDIKTLTQRVVERETELERMKEKNKRAAALRKEEESERKSLLTKLEQTEGELRSLSKEFQGLRNSLAQRDTSVLQLQNTITTLTQKLTTAHRKEMENEASLKEMRSLRERLHVSERAAEGLKSDLSTLVTQRDHGQAELHQARLQAAQLTLQLADCSLALREGRAHWAQERQSLQRATEKEHEHLDKLNAEMQQTEEKLQEERMEKVKLEVELGREKDCNRVQLSETRRELQELKFSLKVSQKEKEQALAEKQELMEYICQLEQKLGPVVASTEAPDSELCDSEDENPEALQILHPPRALGHYGLCEQGQPDSMLLSTPPPSPREGYRSAVVINQPAPLSLPHQASAESLTHSSDSEEESDPLQCRRITSGEDTALLLPEHSDAGLSDLADTSLW
;
A
#
# COMPACT_ATOMS: atom_id res chain seq x y z
N MET A 1 -10.82 -32.26 48.25
CA MET A 1 -10.69 -31.41 49.45
C MET A 1 -9.38 -31.84 50.04
N ASP A 2 -8.35 -31.10 49.69
CA ASP A 2 -6.99 -31.61 49.76
C ASP A 2 -6.38 -31.00 51.01
N GLU A 3 -5.75 -31.81 51.84
CA GLU A 3 -5.25 -31.38 53.14
C GLU A 3 -4.21 -30.26 52.95
N ALA A 4 -4.30 -29.20 53.76
CA ALA A 4 -3.40 -28.04 53.67
C ALA A 4 -2.00 -28.38 54.23
N TRP A 5 -1.23 -29.15 53.46
CA TRP A 5 0.15 -29.50 53.80
C TRP A 5 1.07 -28.27 53.66
N ARG A 6 1.81 -27.92 54.72
CA ARG A 6 2.85 -26.86 54.68
C ARG A 6 4.08 -27.32 53.88
N VAL A 7 4.56 -28.52 54.20
CA VAL A 7 5.74 -29.14 53.58
C VAL A 7 5.48 -30.63 53.37
N LYS A 8 5.98 -31.21 52.27
CA LYS A 8 5.83 -32.64 51.96
C LYS A 8 7.12 -33.24 51.42
N PHE A 9 7.70 -34.21 52.13
CA PHE A 9 8.84 -34.98 51.63
C PHE A 9 8.46 -35.84 50.41
N ARG A 10 9.38 -36.00 49.45
CA ARG A 10 9.24 -36.84 48.25
C ARG A 10 10.40 -37.80 48.13
N ASN A 11 10.18 -38.92 47.42
CA ASN A 11 11.20 -39.92 47.08
C ASN A 11 11.99 -40.45 48.30
N VAL A 12 11.34 -40.53 49.46
CA VAL A 12 11.95 -41.06 50.68
C VAL A 12 11.95 -42.59 50.61
N GLY A 13 13.12 -43.17 50.35
CA GLY A 13 13.31 -44.60 50.19
C GLY A 13 13.29 -45.34 51.52
N CYS A 14 12.78 -46.58 51.54
CA CYS A 14 12.66 -47.41 52.76
C CYS A 14 14.01 -47.74 53.43
N SER A 15 15.12 -47.65 52.68
CA SER A 15 16.47 -47.80 53.22
C SER A 15 17.48 -46.97 52.43
N TYR A 16 18.45 -46.37 53.13
CA TYR A 16 19.57 -45.64 52.54
C TYR A 16 20.92 -46.30 52.85
N PHE A 17 21.90 -46.11 51.97
CA PHE A 17 23.24 -46.66 52.15
C PHE A 17 24.10 -45.74 53.03
N PRO A 18 24.57 -46.17 54.21
CA PRO A 18 25.22 -45.26 55.18
C PRO A 18 26.59 -44.70 54.75
N GLN A 19 27.19 -45.19 53.65
CA GLN A 19 28.42 -44.64 53.08
C GLN A 19 28.17 -43.75 51.85
N SER A 20 26.92 -43.60 51.42
CA SER A 20 26.51 -42.64 50.38
C SER A 20 26.12 -41.31 51.00
N ARG A 21 26.15 -40.22 50.21
CA ARG A 21 25.29 -39.07 50.50
C ARG A 21 23.82 -39.48 50.43
N VAL A 22 22.97 -38.79 51.19
CA VAL A 22 21.52 -38.98 51.13
C VAL A 22 20.85 -37.69 50.68
N ASP A 23 20.22 -37.77 49.52
CA ASP A 23 19.64 -36.63 48.82
C ASP A 23 18.14 -36.58 49.23
N CYS A 24 17.77 -35.57 50.02
CA CYS A 24 16.47 -35.42 50.67
C CYS A 24 15.60 -34.42 49.90
N HIS A 25 14.58 -34.92 49.21
CA HIS A 25 13.67 -34.10 48.40
C HIS A 25 12.42 -33.70 49.19
N TYR A 26 11.98 -32.46 49.05
CA TYR A 26 10.75 -31.96 49.66
C TYR A 26 10.08 -30.90 48.78
N SER A 27 8.77 -30.77 48.89
CA SER A 27 8.01 -29.64 48.36
C SER A 27 7.63 -28.71 49.50
N LEU A 28 7.83 -27.41 49.30
CA LEU A 28 7.11 -26.35 50.01
C LEU A 28 5.81 -26.07 49.25
N SER A 29 4.70 -25.84 49.93
CA SER A 29 3.45 -25.39 49.29
C SER A 29 3.32 -23.87 49.33
N SER A 30 2.40 -23.35 48.53
CA SER A 30 1.86 -21.99 48.62
C SER A 30 1.37 -21.56 50.01
N HIS A 31 1.24 -22.47 50.98
CA HIS A 31 0.88 -22.18 52.38
C HIS A 31 2.09 -22.02 53.33
N HIS A 32 3.34 -22.17 52.86
CA HIS A 32 4.55 -22.00 53.67
C HIS A 32 5.51 -20.98 53.08
N SER A 33 5.67 -19.84 53.76
CA SER A 33 6.71 -18.84 53.49
C SER A 33 8.08 -19.38 53.92
N TRP A 34 8.99 -19.65 52.99
CA TRP A 34 10.34 -20.11 53.31
C TRP A 34 11.13 -19.06 54.11
N ALA A 35 11.82 -19.49 55.16
CA ALA A 35 12.80 -18.68 55.86
C ALA A 35 14.20 -19.30 55.82
N SER A 36 15.23 -18.46 55.81
CA SER A 36 16.64 -18.89 55.84
C SER A 36 17.09 -19.55 57.15
N SER A 37 16.21 -19.59 58.15
CA SER A 37 16.35 -20.31 59.41
C SER A 37 15.45 -21.56 59.52
N ASP A 38 14.74 -21.93 58.47
CA ASP A 38 14.07 -23.24 58.37
C ASP A 38 15.12 -24.35 58.19
N TRP A 39 14.90 -25.53 58.76
CA TRP A 39 15.85 -26.66 58.66
C TRP A 39 15.18 -28.03 58.67
N ILE A 40 15.90 -29.01 58.12
CA ILE A 40 15.48 -30.40 58.09
C ILE A 40 16.42 -31.20 58.99
N GLY A 41 15.87 -31.77 60.04
CA GLY A 41 16.58 -32.69 60.93
C GLY A 41 16.37 -34.14 60.51
N LEU A 42 17.42 -34.96 60.66
CA LEU A 42 17.30 -36.41 60.71
C LEU A 42 17.07 -36.81 62.17
N PHE A 43 15.89 -37.33 62.48
CA PHE A 43 15.53 -37.76 63.84
C PHE A 43 15.49 -39.28 63.94
N LYS A 44 15.84 -39.78 65.13
CA LYS A 44 15.63 -41.19 65.49
C LYS A 44 14.14 -41.36 65.85
N VAL A 45 13.47 -42.36 65.27
CA VAL A 45 12.05 -42.62 65.58
C VAL A 45 11.85 -42.81 67.08
N GLY A 46 10.88 -42.09 67.66
CA GLY A 46 10.65 -42.00 69.10
C GLY A 46 11.35 -40.81 69.79
N TRP A 47 11.68 -39.76 69.05
CA TRP A 47 12.13 -38.47 69.59
C TRP A 47 11.02 -37.77 70.40
N SER A 48 11.41 -36.89 71.32
CA SER A 48 10.51 -36.21 72.28
C SER A 48 10.58 -34.69 72.23
N SER A 49 11.71 -34.16 71.76
CA SER A 49 11.98 -32.75 71.56
C SER A 49 12.61 -32.51 70.20
N VAL A 50 12.38 -31.32 69.64
CA VAL A 50 13.08 -30.83 68.43
C VAL A 50 14.61 -30.77 68.64
N LYS A 51 15.08 -30.84 69.90
CA LYS A 51 16.51 -30.93 70.25
C LYS A 51 17.11 -32.33 70.13
N ASP A 52 16.29 -33.37 69.90
CA ASP A 52 16.72 -34.78 69.85
C ASP A 52 17.21 -35.21 68.44
N TYR A 53 17.69 -34.27 67.61
CA TYR A 53 18.14 -34.54 66.25
C TYR A 53 19.48 -35.29 66.21
N HIS A 54 19.67 -36.15 65.20
CA HIS A 54 20.95 -36.83 64.96
C HIS A 54 21.90 -35.94 64.14
N THR A 55 21.37 -35.30 63.11
CA THR A 55 22.06 -34.34 62.24
C THR A 55 21.01 -33.42 61.60
N PHE A 56 21.41 -32.24 61.11
CA PHE A 56 20.51 -31.28 60.49
C PHE A 56 21.16 -30.57 59.29
N VAL A 57 20.33 -30.10 58.37
CA VAL A 57 20.73 -29.26 57.23
C VAL A 57 19.71 -28.14 57.07
N TRP A 58 20.17 -26.90 56.88
CA TRP A 58 19.31 -25.74 56.60
C TRP A 58 18.52 -25.94 55.30
N ALA A 59 17.24 -25.56 55.30
CA ALA A 59 16.36 -25.70 54.13
C ALA A 59 16.75 -24.66 53.07
N VAL A 60 17.08 -25.11 51.86
CA VAL A 60 17.50 -24.25 50.75
C VAL A 60 16.37 -24.12 49.74
N ALA A 61 15.89 -22.89 49.52
CA ALA A 61 15.01 -22.56 48.40
C ALA A 61 15.82 -22.35 47.10
N PRO A 62 15.28 -22.72 45.91
CA PRO A 62 15.84 -22.34 44.61
C PRO A 62 15.93 -20.81 44.43
N ALA A 63 16.87 -20.37 43.58
CA ALA A 63 17.13 -18.95 43.33
C ALA A 63 15.91 -18.16 42.80
N ASP A 64 14.98 -18.85 42.13
CA ASP A 64 13.80 -18.26 41.49
C ASP A 64 12.53 -18.31 42.39
N TYR A 65 12.66 -18.58 43.69
CA TYR A 65 11.52 -18.71 44.62
C TYR A 65 10.63 -17.46 44.63
N GLN A 66 9.33 -17.66 44.37
CA GLN A 66 8.29 -16.65 44.50
C GLN A 66 7.32 -17.07 45.60
N GLU A 67 7.01 -16.16 46.52
CA GLU A 67 6.10 -16.43 47.63
C GLU A 67 4.70 -16.82 47.12
N GLY A 68 4.14 -17.90 47.65
CA GLY A 68 2.87 -18.48 47.18
C GLY A 68 2.97 -19.45 45.99
N THR A 69 4.16 -19.88 45.56
CA THR A 69 4.33 -20.98 44.59
C THR A 69 4.74 -22.30 45.25
N ASP A 70 4.23 -23.42 44.71
CA ASP A 70 4.63 -24.77 45.11
C ASP A 70 6.01 -25.11 44.52
N VAL A 71 7.04 -25.26 45.37
CA VAL A 71 8.44 -25.37 44.93
C VAL A 71 9.10 -26.65 45.46
N ASN A 72 9.74 -27.40 44.54
CA ASN A 72 10.51 -28.60 44.86
C ASN A 72 11.97 -28.25 45.19
N CYS A 73 12.42 -28.71 46.35
CA CYS A 73 13.73 -28.42 46.92
C CYS A 73 14.50 -29.74 47.19
N CYS A 74 15.83 -29.65 47.32
CA CYS A 74 16.70 -30.77 47.64
C CYS A 74 17.81 -30.34 48.60
N VAL A 75 17.95 -31.03 49.74
CA VAL A 75 19.10 -30.88 50.65
C VAL A 75 19.85 -32.21 50.77
N HIS A 76 21.17 -32.13 50.97
CA HIS A 76 22.07 -33.27 50.84
C HIS A 76 22.74 -33.56 52.18
N PHE A 77 22.44 -34.71 52.78
CA PHE A 77 23.08 -35.16 54.02
C PHE A 77 24.41 -35.85 53.69
N HIS A 78 25.50 -35.33 54.25
CA HIS A 78 26.85 -35.86 54.01
C HIS A 78 27.10 -37.15 54.81
N ALA A 79 27.71 -38.15 54.16
CA ALA A 79 27.86 -39.51 54.71
C ALA A 79 28.55 -39.58 56.08
N SER A 80 29.44 -38.64 56.40
CA SER A 80 30.13 -38.56 57.70
C SER A 80 29.21 -38.27 58.89
N TYR A 81 27.99 -37.78 58.64
CA TYR A 81 27.00 -37.40 59.66
C TYR A 81 25.75 -38.29 59.61
N LEU A 82 25.81 -39.40 58.87
CA LEU A 82 24.71 -40.38 58.81
C LEU A 82 24.86 -41.44 59.91
N PRO A 83 23.75 -42.02 60.39
CA PRO A 83 23.77 -43.17 61.28
C PRO A 83 24.55 -44.35 60.71
N LYS A 84 25.26 -45.07 61.58
CA LYS A 84 25.90 -46.34 61.25
C LYS A 84 24.84 -47.39 60.85
N PRO A 85 25.18 -48.36 59.97
CA PRO A 85 24.25 -49.40 59.56
C PRO A 85 23.66 -50.12 60.78
N SER A 86 22.33 -50.09 60.90
CA SER A 86 21.60 -50.53 62.08
C SER A 86 20.13 -50.74 61.76
N SER A 87 19.47 -51.64 62.50
CA SER A 87 18.01 -51.88 62.43
C SER A 87 17.19 -50.77 63.11
N GLN A 88 17.73 -49.55 63.18
CA GLN A 88 17.08 -48.40 63.78
C GLN A 88 16.36 -47.61 62.70
N GLU A 89 15.08 -47.34 62.93
CA GLU A 89 14.29 -46.45 62.09
C GLU A 89 14.66 -44.98 62.36
N TYR A 90 14.75 -44.20 61.28
CA TYR A 90 14.90 -42.75 61.27
C TYR A 90 13.86 -42.11 60.36
N GLU A 91 13.63 -40.81 60.55
CA GLU A 91 12.70 -40.00 59.77
C GLU A 91 13.27 -38.58 59.59
N PHE A 92 12.95 -37.94 58.46
CA PHE A 92 13.22 -36.51 58.24
C PHE A 92 12.09 -35.69 58.83
N VAL A 93 12.43 -34.61 59.52
CA VAL A 93 11.47 -33.68 60.14
C VAL A 93 11.81 -32.27 59.70
N PHE A 94 10.84 -31.55 59.13
CA PHE A 94 10.99 -30.14 58.75
C PHE A 94 10.58 -29.25 59.92
N VAL A 95 11.46 -28.34 60.31
CA VAL A 95 11.28 -27.39 61.41
C VAL A 95 11.34 -25.97 60.85
N ASP A 96 10.36 -25.13 61.22
CA ASP A 96 10.31 -23.73 60.77
C ASP A 96 11.15 -22.79 61.65
N ALA A 97 11.28 -21.54 61.19
CA ALA A 97 11.92 -20.45 61.91
C ALA A 97 11.38 -20.16 63.33
N LYS A 98 10.20 -20.66 63.70
CA LYS A 98 9.61 -20.53 65.05
C LYS A 98 9.92 -21.73 65.94
N GLY A 99 10.47 -22.81 65.37
CA GLY A 99 10.70 -24.08 66.05
C GLY A 99 9.51 -25.04 65.99
N GLU A 100 8.49 -24.77 65.17
CA GLU A 100 7.38 -25.70 64.95
C GLU A 100 7.76 -26.78 63.94
N VAL A 101 7.24 -27.99 64.15
CA VAL A 101 7.36 -29.09 63.18
C VAL A 101 6.26 -28.96 62.12
N CYS A 102 6.66 -28.75 60.87
CA CYS A 102 5.75 -28.59 59.74
C CYS A 102 5.42 -29.90 59.01
N SER A 103 6.31 -30.89 59.06
CA SER A 103 6.16 -32.16 58.34
C SER A 103 7.15 -33.23 58.83
N CYS A 104 6.76 -34.50 58.75
CA CYS A 104 7.63 -35.67 58.98
C CYS A 104 7.58 -36.60 57.75
N SER A 105 8.67 -37.30 57.45
CA SER A 105 8.73 -38.27 56.34
C SER A 105 8.14 -39.63 56.70
N SER A 106 8.01 -40.51 55.69
CA SER A 106 8.02 -41.95 55.93
C SER A 106 9.33 -42.37 56.63
N LYS A 107 9.25 -43.44 57.42
CA LYS A 107 10.40 -44.00 58.14
C LYS A 107 11.31 -44.80 57.22
N PHE A 108 12.60 -44.82 57.54
CA PHE A 108 13.61 -45.57 56.80
C PHE A 108 14.75 -46.07 57.69
N THR A 109 15.54 -47.00 57.16
CA THR A 109 16.70 -47.60 57.85
C THR A 109 18.01 -47.34 57.11
N PHE A 110 19.14 -47.49 57.80
CA PHE A 110 20.47 -47.41 57.17
C PHE A 110 21.04 -48.81 57.00
N CYS A 111 21.09 -49.28 55.75
CA CYS A 111 21.36 -50.68 55.40
C CYS A 111 22.34 -50.79 54.20
N ALA A 112 23.11 -51.87 54.15
CA ALA A 112 23.91 -52.22 52.99
C ALA A 112 23.09 -53.10 52.02
N PRO A 113 23.14 -52.87 50.70
CA PRO A 113 22.54 -53.77 49.74
C PRO A 113 23.26 -55.13 49.76
N LYS A 114 22.49 -56.22 49.66
CA LYS A 114 23.05 -57.58 49.56
C LYS A 114 23.53 -57.83 48.11
N PRO A 115 24.65 -58.55 47.89
CA PRO A 115 24.95 -59.14 46.59
C PRO A 115 23.80 -60.05 46.15
N LEU A 116 23.50 -60.05 44.85
CA LEU A 116 22.42 -60.84 44.25
C LEU A 116 23.04 -61.92 43.36
N GLU A 117 22.73 -63.19 43.64
CA GLU A 117 23.15 -64.31 42.80
C GLU A 117 22.21 -64.49 41.59
N ASP A 118 22.63 -65.34 40.65
CA ASP A 118 22.13 -65.37 39.28
C ASP A 118 21.01 -66.39 39.04
N LEU A 119 20.44 -66.35 37.82
CA LEU A 119 19.26 -67.08 37.32
C LEU A 119 17.90 -66.46 37.69
N VAL A 120 17.01 -66.41 36.70
CA VAL A 120 15.61 -65.98 36.80
C VAL A 120 14.78 -66.95 35.98
N THR A 121 13.85 -67.66 36.62
CA THR A 121 12.81 -68.44 35.94
C THR A 121 11.66 -67.53 35.54
N LEU A 122 11.12 -67.73 34.34
CA LEU A 122 9.85 -67.17 33.90
C LEU A 122 8.87 -68.32 33.72
N GLU A 123 7.69 -68.18 34.32
CA GLU A 123 6.55 -69.07 34.16
C GLU A 123 5.62 -68.44 33.10
N GLU A 124 5.20 -69.21 32.10
CA GLU A 124 4.49 -68.69 30.92
C GLU A 124 3.03 -69.19 30.94
N GLU A 125 2.13 -68.41 31.54
CA GLU A 125 0.70 -68.73 31.67
C GLU A 125 -0.06 -68.60 30.32
N THR A 126 0.07 -69.61 29.44
CA THR A 126 -0.82 -69.73 28.26
C THR A 126 -2.04 -70.58 28.58
N CYS A 127 -3.21 -69.95 28.67
CA CYS A 127 -4.48 -70.64 28.94
C CYS A 127 -4.91 -71.56 27.78
N GLY A 128 -4.88 -72.87 28.00
CA GLY A 128 -5.45 -73.89 27.11
C GLY A 128 -5.38 -75.29 27.75
N GLU A 129 -6.50 -75.99 27.83
CA GLU A 129 -6.59 -77.28 28.54
C GLU A 129 -5.96 -78.44 27.75
N GLU A 130 -4.93 -79.09 28.30
CA GLU A 130 -4.86 -80.56 28.47
C GLU A 130 -3.69 -80.97 29.40
N ASP A 131 -3.59 -82.25 29.74
CA ASP A 131 -2.89 -82.72 30.95
C ASP A 131 -1.35 -82.77 30.85
N GLY A 132 -0.68 -82.08 31.79
CA GLY A 132 0.55 -82.59 32.42
C GLY A 132 1.88 -82.52 31.65
N THR A 133 2.40 -81.33 31.35
CA THR A 133 3.85 -81.03 31.50
C THR A 133 4.07 -79.51 31.61
N ASP A 134 4.37 -79.00 32.82
CA ASP A 134 4.97 -77.66 32.99
C ASP A 134 6.40 -77.68 32.45
N MET A 135 6.55 -77.41 31.17
CA MET A 135 7.83 -77.50 30.46
C MET A 135 8.64 -76.22 30.69
N LEU A 136 9.28 -76.08 31.86
CA LEU A 136 10.12 -74.92 32.19
C LEU A 136 11.16 -74.66 31.09
N LEU A 137 10.92 -73.61 30.30
CA LEU A 137 11.81 -73.17 29.25
C LEU A 137 13.00 -72.42 29.88
N VAL A 138 14.06 -73.17 30.20
CA VAL A 138 15.31 -72.62 30.76
C VAL A 138 16.08 -71.88 29.65
N ILE A 139 15.59 -70.70 29.28
CA ILE A 139 16.29 -69.75 28.41
C ILE A 139 17.58 -69.31 29.13
N PRO A 140 18.78 -69.50 28.57
CA PRO A 140 20.00 -68.97 29.14
C PRO A 140 19.87 -67.46 29.35
N ARG A 141 20.29 -66.93 30.51
CA ARG A 141 20.16 -65.50 30.82
C ARG A 141 20.79 -64.60 29.74
N ALA A 142 21.81 -65.06 29.03
CA ALA A 142 22.38 -64.38 27.87
C ALA A 142 21.36 -64.14 26.74
N GLU A 143 20.56 -65.15 26.39
CA GLU A 143 19.53 -65.07 25.34
C GLU A 143 18.35 -64.20 25.79
N LEU A 144 17.89 -64.34 27.04
CA LEU A 144 16.85 -63.47 27.61
C LEU A 144 17.30 -61.99 27.64
N LEU A 145 18.55 -61.73 28.00
CA LEU A 145 19.14 -60.39 27.94
C LEU A 145 19.34 -59.91 26.50
N GLN A 146 19.64 -60.79 25.54
CA GLN A 146 19.79 -60.44 24.12
C GLN A 146 18.45 -60.03 23.50
N SER A 147 17.38 -60.81 23.72
CA SER A 147 16.02 -60.46 23.28
C SER A 147 15.57 -59.14 23.88
N ARG A 148 15.75 -58.96 25.20
CA ARG A 148 15.37 -57.72 25.90
C ARG A 148 16.21 -56.51 25.50
N LEU A 149 17.49 -56.70 25.16
CA LEU A 149 18.34 -55.67 24.56
C LEU A 149 17.84 -55.28 23.16
N GLN A 150 17.44 -56.27 22.35
CA GLN A 150 16.89 -56.04 21.01
C GLN A 150 15.51 -55.34 21.06
N GLU A 151 14.73 -55.56 22.11
CA GLU A 151 13.52 -54.79 22.43
C GLU A 151 13.85 -53.36 22.81
N CYS A 152 14.71 -53.11 23.79
CA CYS A 152 15.09 -51.75 24.17
C CYS A 152 15.78 -50.96 23.04
N LEU A 153 16.40 -51.65 22.07
CA LEU A 153 16.90 -51.04 20.83
C LEU A 153 15.77 -50.67 19.85
N ARG A 154 14.71 -51.50 19.73
CA ARG A 154 13.48 -51.17 18.99
C ARG A 154 12.75 -50.00 19.62
N GLU A 155 12.43 -50.07 20.91
CA GLU A 155 11.77 -49.00 21.67
C GLU A 155 12.53 -47.67 21.52
N ARG A 156 13.86 -47.70 21.60
CA ARG A 156 14.70 -46.51 21.42
C ARG A 156 14.66 -45.96 19.98
N ALA A 157 14.61 -46.83 18.97
CA ALA A 157 14.48 -46.40 17.58
C ALA A 157 13.09 -45.77 17.32
N GLU A 158 12.02 -46.39 17.82
CA GLU A 158 10.66 -45.88 17.74
C GLU A 158 10.50 -44.54 18.48
N GLN A 159 11.06 -44.42 19.69
CA GLN A 159 11.10 -43.15 20.44
C GLN A 159 11.87 -42.05 19.71
N LEU A 160 12.97 -42.37 19.03
CA LEU A 160 13.73 -41.41 18.21
C LEU A 160 12.92 -40.95 17.00
N GLN A 161 12.29 -41.88 16.26
CA GLN A 161 11.38 -41.57 15.15
C GLN A 161 10.21 -40.70 15.61
N LEU A 162 9.60 -41.01 16.76
CA LEU A 162 8.50 -40.23 17.34
C LEU A 162 8.96 -38.81 17.73
N GLN A 163 10.15 -38.68 18.33
CA GLN A 163 10.74 -37.37 18.61
C GLN A 163 11.03 -36.58 17.32
N GLU A 164 11.49 -37.23 16.25
CA GLU A 164 11.76 -36.58 14.97
C GLU A 164 10.48 -36.14 14.26
N ALA A 165 9.43 -36.97 14.28
CA ALA A 165 8.09 -36.59 13.83
C ALA A 165 7.54 -35.40 14.62
N ILE A 166 7.66 -35.38 15.95
CA ILE A 166 7.24 -34.24 16.79
C ILE A 166 8.08 -32.99 16.50
N LYS A 167 9.40 -33.12 16.28
CA LYS A 167 10.28 -32.01 15.87
C LYS A 167 9.90 -31.48 14.48
N TYR A 168 9.47 -32.35 13.56
CA TYR A 168 9.02 -31.98 12.22
C TYR A 168 7.68 -31.25 12.25
N GLN A 169 6.67 -31.78 12.94
CA GLN A 169 5.38 -31.09 13.11
C GLN A 169 5.55 -29.72 13.77
N ARG A 170 6.35 -29.61 14.85
CA ARG A 170 6.67 -28.33 15.49
C ARG A 170 7.42 -27.33 14.60
N LYS A 171 8.12 -27.79 13.56
CA LYS A 171 8.69 -26.92 12.52
C LYS A 171 7.60 -26.47 11.54
N LYS A 172 6.73 -27.38 11.10
CA LYS A 172 5.60 -27.09 10.20
C LYS A 172 4.61 -26.10 10.82
N GLU A 173 4.20 -26.31 12.07
CA GLU A 173 3.34 -25.41 12.85
C GLU A 173 3.94 -24.00 12.96
N LYS A 174 5.24 -23.90 13.27
CA LYS A 174 5.95 -22.60 13.33
C LYS A 174 6.03 -21.90 11.99
N GLU A 175 6.19 -22.66 10.91
CA GLU A 175 6.24 -22.15 9.54
C GLU A 175 4.86 -21.72 9.03
N GLU A 176 3.79 -22.42 9.42
CA GLU A 176 2.40 -22.06 9.16
C GLU A 176 1.99 -20.82 9.97
N TYR A 177 2.37 -20.75 11.26
CA TYR A 177 2.21 -19.56 12.09
C TYR A 177 2.98 -18.36 11.53
N ARG A 178 4.23 -18.56 11.04
CA ARG A 178 5.02 -17.52 10.38
C ARG A 178 4.31 -16.99 9.14
N ARG A 179 3.86 -17.87 8.24
CA ARG A 179 3.11 -17.47 7.03
C ARG A 179 1.77 -16.81 7.34
N ALA A 180 1.07 -17.25 8.39
CA ALA A 180 -0.17 -16.62 8.86
C ALA A 180 0.10 -15.21 9.41
N LYS A 181 1.18 -15.01 10.19
CA LYS A 181 1.59 -13.69 10.64
C LYS A 181 2.01 -12.79 9.47
N GLU A 182 2.84 -13.29 8.55
CA GLU A 182 3.24 -12.55 7.34
C GLU A 182 2.03 -12.18 6.44
N ALA A 183 0.94 -12.95 6.47
CA ALA A 183 -0.31 -12.60 5.82
C ALA A 183 -1.11 -11.53 6.58
N TRP A 184 -1.23 -11.65 7.91
CA TRP A 184 -1.84 -10.66 8.78
C TRP A 184 -1.14 -9.29 8.68
N ASP A 185 0.18 -9.28 8.82
CA ASP A 185 1.00 -8.07 8.76
C ASP A 185 0.83 -7.37 7.38
N ARG A 186 0.72 -8.14 6.28
CA ARG A 186 0.40 -7.60 4.94
C ARG A 186 -1.01 -7.00 4.87
N GLN A 187 -2.01 -7.67 5.44
CA GLN A 187 -3.39 -7.17 5.46
C GLN A 187 -3.51 -5.89 6.31
N GLN A 188 -2.84 -5.84 7.47
CA GLN A 188 -2.77 -4.64 8.30
C GLN A 188 -2.10 -3.48 7.54
N ASN A 189 -0.96 -3.71 6.89
CA ASN A 189 -0.29 -2.69 6.06
C ASN A 189 -1.21 -2.15 4.95
N GLU A 190 -2.02 -3.00 4.31
CA GLU A 190 -2.94 -2.54 3.26
C GLU A 190 -4.13 -1.75 3.82
N LEU A 191 -4.64 -2.13 5.00
CA LEU A 191 -5.63 -1.33 5.72
C LEU A 191 -5.06 0.03 6.13
N GLU A 192 -3.83 0.09 6.67
CA GLU A 192 -3.15 1.33 7.03
C GLU A 192 -2.94 2.25 5.81
N ARG A 193 -2.51 1.70 4.65
CA ARG A 193 -2.45 2.45 3.38
C ARG A 193 -3.81 3.00 2.97
N SER A 194 -4.86 2.20 3.10
CA SER A 194 -6.23 2.62 2.75
C SER A 194 -6.73 3.75 3.66
N ILE A 195 -6.40 3.70 4.95
CA ILE A 195 -6.71 4.74 5.94
C ILE A 195 -5.94 6.03 5.61
N ILE A 196 -4.64 5.93 5.34
CA ILE A 196 -3.80 7.09 4.96
C ILE A 196 -4.33 7.75 3.67
N ARG A 197 -4.72 6.93 2.66
CA ARG A 197 -5.33 7.43 1.43
C ARG A 197 -6.63 8.18 1.70
N ILE A 198 -7.56 7.59 2.46
CA ILE A 198 -8.85 8.22 2.79
C ILE A 198 -8.65 9.49 3.64
N GLN A 199 -7.67 9.51 4.55
CA GLN A 199 -7.32 10.72 5.31
C GLN A 199 -6.74 11.84 4.42
N LEU A 200 -5.98 11.50 3.38
CA LEU A 200 -5.46 12.47 2.41
C LEU A 200 -6.57 12.99 1.48
N GLU A 201 -7.47 12.11 1.02
CA GLU A 201 -8.66 12.47 0.25
C GLU A 201 -9.58 13.42 1.05
N LEU A 202 -9.86 13.09 2.31
CA LEU A 202 -10.63 13.93 3.22
C LEU A 202 -9.96 15.30 3.46
N ARG A 203 -8.64 15.32 3.71
CA ARG A 203 -7.90 16.59 3.87
C ARG A 203 -7.98 17.45 2.62
N SER A 204 -7.73 16.86 1.44
CA SER A 204 -7.86 17.58 0.17
C SER A 204 -9.29 18.05 -0.11
N SER A 205 -10.31 17.40 0.44
CA SER A 205 -11.70 17.88 0.37
C SER A 205 -11.98 19.04 1.33
N LEU A 206 -11.34 19.08 2.50
CA LEU A 206 -11.44 20.19 3.45
C LEU A 206 -10.70 21.42 2.91
N GLU A 207 -9.47 21.25 2.43
CA GLU A 207 -8.66 22.32 1.81
C GLU A 207 -9.42 22.98 0.64
N LYS A 208 -10.12 22.20 -0.20
CA LYS A 208 -10.99 22.72 -1.27
C LYS A 208 -12.22 23.45 -0.73
N MET A 209 -12.80 22.99 0.38
CA MET A 209 -13.96 23.63 1.01
C MET A 209 -13.57 25.01 1.58
N GLU A 210 -12.43 25.09 2.29
CA GLU A 210 -11.86 26.34 2.79
C GLU A 210 -11.50 27.30 1.63
N GLU A 211 -10.93 26.80 0.52
CA GLU A 211 -10.60 27.64 -0.63
C GLU A 211 -11.86 28.17 -1.34
N MET A 212 -12.95 27.40 -1.39
CA MET A 212 -14.25 27.83 -1.89
C MET A 212 -14.93 28.83 -0.95
N GLU A 213 -14.85 28.63 0.36
CA GLU A 213 -15.38 29.57 1.36
C GLU A 213 -14.63 30.91 1.31
N ARG A 214 -13.30 30.88 1.12
CA ARG A 214 -12.49 32.08 0.89
C ARG A 214 -12.93 32.84 -0.37
N LYS A 215 -13.10 32.13 -1.50
CA LYS A 215 -13.62 32.74 -2.74
C LYS A 215 -15.00 33.34 -2.54
N GLN A 216 -15.91 32.62 -1.88
CA GLN A 216 -17.25 33.13 -1.57
C GLN A 216 -17.22 34.42 -0.73
N LYS A 217 -16.29 34.53 0.25
CA LYS A 217 -16.10 35.76 1.04
C LYS A 217 -15.50 36.90 0.22
N GLU A 218 -14.58 36.60 -0.70
CA GLU A 218 -14.00 37.58 -1.62
C GLU A 218 -15.03 38.08 -2.64
N ASP A 219 -15.86 37.19 -3.19
CA ASP A 219 -16.97 37.52 -4.09
C ASP A 219 -18.07 38.31 -3.36
N GLN A 220 -18.37 37.98 -2.09
CA GLN A 220 -19.28 38.75 -1.25
C GLN A 220 -18.73 40.17 -0.99
N ALA A 221 -17.47 40.31 -0.59
CA ALA A 221 -16.85 41.62 -0.34
C ALA A 221 -16.78 42.48 -1.62
N GLN A 222 -16.53 41.87 -2.78
CA GLN A 222 -16.63 42.54 -4.08
C GLN A 222 -18.07 42.97 -4.38
N GLY A 223 -19.06 42.10 -4.12
CA GLY A 223 -20.48 42.44 -4.25
C GLY A 223 -20.90 43.61 -3.37
N GLU A 224 -20.51 43.62 -2.10
CA GLU A 224 -20.74 44.71 -1.16
C GLU A 224 -20.08 46.02 -1.65
N SER A 225 -18.81 45.98 -2.06
CA SER A 225 -18.10 47.12 -2.66
C SER A 225 -18.80 47.67 -3.91
N LEU A 226 -19.23 46.80 -4.82
CA LEU A 226 -19.96 47.17 -6.03
C LEU A 226 -21.35 47.75 -5.72
N THR A 227 -22.02 47.30 -4.65
CA THR A 227 -23.27 47.95 -4.21
C THR A 227 -23.04 49.35 -3.63
N LEU A 228 -21.95 49.56 -2.89
CA LEU A 228 -21.59 50.88 -2.37
C LEU A 228 -21.20 51.85 -3.50
N GLU A 229 -20.40 51.40 -4.48
CA GLU A 229 -20.07 52.17 -5.67
C GLU A 229 -21.33 52.52 -6.48
N LYS A 230 -22.23 51.53 -6.68
CA LYS A 230 -23.52 51.76 -7.36
C LYS A 230 -24.40 52.78 -6.64
N ILE A 231 -24.43 52.78 -5.30
CA ILE A 231 -25.15 53.80 -4.51
C ILE A 231 -24.52 55.18 -4.72
N ALA A 232 -23.20 55.30 -4.57
CA ALA A 232 -22.49 56.56 -4.77
C ALA A 232 -22.66 57.13 -6.21
N LEU A 233 -22.69 56.25 -7.23
CA LEU A 233 -22.98 56.63 -8.62
C LEU A 233 -24.43 57.04 -8.85
N MET A 234 -25.39 56.44 -8.14
CA MET A 234 -26.80 56.88 -8.15
C MET A 234 -26.94 58.25 -7.48
N ASP A 235 -26.36 58.46 -6.30
CA ASP A 235 -26.38 59.74 -5.59
C ASP A 235 -25.73 60.85 -6.44
N ALA A 236 -24.58 60.57 -7.06
CA ALA A 236 -23.89 61.51 -7.96
C ALA A 236 -24.72 61.81 -9.23
N LYS A 237 -25.44 60.82 -9.78
CA LYS A 237 -26.36 61.02 -10.90
C LYS A 237 -27.56 61.88 -10.49
N GLU A 238 -28.17 61.64 -9.33
CA GLU A 238 -29.30 62.42 -8.83
C GLU A 238 -28.90 63.87 -8.50
N ALA A 239 -27.71 64.08 -7.95
CA ALA A 239 -27.11 65.41 -7.78
C ALA A 239 -26.84 66.10 -9.14
N GLY A 240 -26.36 65.36 -10.14
CA GLY A 240 -26.18 65.85 -11.51
C GLY A 240 -27.50 66.26 -12.16
N GLU A 241 -28.55 65.44 -12.03
CA GLU A 241 -29.90 65.78 -12.52
C GLU A 241 -30.51 66.96 -11.79
N ALA A 242 -30.30 67.09 -10.47
CA ALA A 242 -30.70 68.26 -9.71
C ALA A 242 -30.00 69.52 -10.22
N ARG A 243 -28.69 69.46 -10.46
CA ARG A 243 -27.91 70.58 -11.00
C ARG A 243 -28.32 70.96 -12.43
N ILE A 244 -28.73 69.99 -13.25
CA ILE A 244 -29.30 70.28 -14.59
C ILE A 244 -30.64 71.01 -14.44
N ARG A 245 -31.53 70.59 -13.53
CA ARG A 245 -32.81 71.28 -13.26
C ARG A 245 -32.60 72.73 -12.79
N GLU A 246 -31.65 72.97 -11.87
CA GLU A 246 -31.25 74.32 -11.46
C GLU A 246 -30.81 75.18 -12.65
N LEU A 247 -29.91 74.67 -13.49
CA LEU A 247 -29.38 75.40 -14.65
C LEU A 247 -30.45 75.65 -15.72
N GLU A 248 -31.41 74.72 -15.90
CA GLU A 248 -32.57 74.97 -16.75
C GLU A 248 -33.47 76.08 -16.19
N GLU A 249 -33.68 76.15 -14.88
CA GLU A 249 -34.45 77.22 -14.24
C GLU A 249 -33.73 78.57 -14.34
N ASP A 250 -32.42 78.61 -14.13
CA ASP A 250 -31.60 79.80 -14.39
C ASP A 250 -31.73 80.25 -15.86
N ILE A 251 -31.62 79.33 -16.83
CA ILE A 251 -31.80 79.64 -18.26
C ILE A 251 -33.22 80.16 -18.55
N LYS A 252 -34.26 79.56 -17.96
CA LYS A 252 -35.66 80.02 -18.09
C LYS A 252 -35.81 81.45 -17.54
N THR A 253 -35.26 81.75 -16.35
CA THR A 253 -35.34 83.12 -15.77
C THR A 253 -34.43 84.14 -16.47
N LEU A 254 -33.32 83.73 -17.06
CA LEU A 254 -32.47 84.60 -17.88
C LEU A 254 -33.13 84.91 -19.22
N THR A 255 -33.75 83.91 -19.87
CA THR A 255 -34.53 84.11 -21.10
C THR A 255 -35.69 85.08 -20.86
N GLN A 256 -36.44 84.90 -19.77
CA GLN A 256 -37.49 85.84 -19.36
C GLN A 256 -36.94 87.26 -19.16
N ARG A 257 -35.82 87.41 -18.44
CA ARG A 257 -35.14 88.71 -18.24
C ARG A 257 -34.63 89.33 -19.55
N VAL A 258 -34.25 88.53 -20.54
CA VAL A 258 -33.88 89.03 -21.89
C VAL A 258 -35.10 89.55 -22.63
N VAL A 259 -36.23 88.81 -22.65
CA VAL A 259 -37.49 89.26 -23.28
C VAL A 259 -38.03 90.54 -22.62
N GLU A 260 -37.95 90.67 -21.29
CA GLU A 260 -38.28 91.89 -20.56
C GLU A 260 -37.37 93.07 -20.97
N ARG A 261 -36.06 92.83 -21.10
CA ARG A 261 -35.10 93.84 -21.57
C ARG A 261 -35.36 94.25 -23.02
N GLU A 262 -35.68 93.31 -23.91
CA GLU A 262 -35.98 93.58 -25.32
C GLU A 262 -37.29 94.37 -25.49
N THR A 263 -38.35 94.02 -24.74
CA THR A 263 -39.62 94.76 -24.78
C THR A 263 -39.47 96.18 -24.20
N GLU A 264 -38.67 96.38 -23.15
CA GLU A 264 -38.32 97.74 -22.72
C GLU A 264 -37.45 98.48 -23.74
N LEU A 265 -36.51 97.81 -24.40
CA LEU A 265 -35.66 98.40 -25.45
C LEU A 265 -36.51 98.86 -26.65
N GLU A 266 -37.51 98.08 -27.09
CA GLU A 266 -38.49 98.54 -28.09
C GLU A 266 -39.35 99.70 -27.59
N ARG A 267 -39.78 99.69 -26.32
CA ARG A 267 -40.47 100.83 -25.71
C ARG A 267 -39.60 102.10 -25.69
N MET A 268 -38.28 101.97 -25.54
CA MET A 268 -37.32 103.06 -25.59
C MET A 268 -37.00 103.50 -27.03
N LYS A 269 -36.87 102.58 -27.99
CA LYS A 269 -36.80 102.89 -29.43
C LYS A 269 -38.00 103.71 -29.88
N GLU A 270 -39.20 103.33 -29.43
CA GLU A 270 -40.44 104.03 -29.75
C GLU A 270 -40.51 105.44 -29.15
N LYS A 271 -40.08 105.64 -27.90
CA LYS A 271 -39.87 106.99 -27.34
C LYS A 271 -38.86 107.80 -28.16
N ASN A 272 -37.75 107.19 -28.55
CA ASN A 272 -36.68 107.86 -29.31
C ASN A 272 -37.14 108.26 -30.72
N LYS A 273 -37.98 107.46 -31.40
CA LYS A 273 -38.61 107.86 -32.67
C LYS A 273 -39.47 109.13 -32.51
N ARG A 274 -40.26 109.22 -31.44
CA ARG A 274 -41.11 110.38 -31.13
C ARG A 274 -40.27 111.62 -30.80
N ALA A 275 -39.23 111.48 -29.99
CA ALA A 275 -38.28 112.55 -29.70
C ALA A 275 -37.51 113.02 -30.95
N ALA A 276 -37.16 112.10 -31.85
CA ALA A 276 -36.51 112.43 -33.13
C ALA A 276 -37.46 113.12 -34.12
N ALA A 277 -38.77 112.91 -34.03
CA ALA A 277 -39.75 113.67 -34.80
C ALA A 277 -39.83 115.12 -34.31
N LEU A 278 -40.00 115.34 -33.00
CA LEU A 278 -40.00 116.68 -32.38
C LEU A 278 -38.69 117.44 -32.67
N ARG A 279 -37.54 116.77 -32.62
CA ARG A 279 -36.24 117.37 -32.99
C ARG A 279 -36.18 117.86 -34.43
N LYS A 280 -36.86 117.21 -35.39
CA LYS A 280 -36.93 117.67 -36.78
C LYS A 280 -37.84 118.90 -36.95
N GLU A 281 -38.88 119.00 -36.12
CA GLU A 281 -39.76 120.16 -36.05
C GLU A 281 -38.97 121.38 -35.53
N GLU A 282 -38.31 121.26 -34.36
CA GLU A 282 -37.37 122.26 -33.81
C GLU A 282 -36.29 122.70 -34.82
N GLU A 283 -35.70 121.74 -35.56
CA GLU A 283 -34.67 122.02 -36.55
C GLU A 283 -35.21 122.77 -37.78
N SER A 284 -36.49 122.57 -38.13
CA SER A 284 -37.16 123.30 -39.20
C SER A 284 -37.47 124.75 -38.81
N GLU A 285 -37.93 124.98 -37.57
CA GLU A 285 -38.10 126.33 -37.02
C GLU A 285 -36.76 127.08 -36.93
N ARG A 286 -35.70 126.39 -36.49
CA ARG A 286 -34.35 126.98 -36.40
C ARG A 286 -33.82 127.43 -37.75
N LYS A 287 -34.16 126.74 -38.86
CA LYS A 287 -33.84 127.16 -40.23
C LYS A 287 -34.66 128.38 -40.68
N SER A 288 -35.92 128.49 -40.24
CA SER A 288 -36.77 129.69 -40.41
C SER A 288 -36.27 130.92 -39.64
N LEU A 289 -35.50 130.73 -38.56
CA LEU A 289 -34.83 131.82 -37.84
C LEU A 289 -33.48 132.22 -38.47
N LEU A 290 -32.73 131.25 -39.02
CA LEU A 290 -31.40 131.48 -39.58
C LEU A 290 -31.43 132.43 -40.81
N THR A 291 -32.41 132.25 -41.70
CA THR A 291 -32.60 133.12 -42.87
C THR A 291 -32.95 134.57 -42.52
N LYS A 292 -33.58 134.81 -41.36
CA LYS A 292 -33.88 136.16 -40.84
C LYS A 292 -32.63 136.85 -40.31
N LEU A 293 -31.71 136.09 -39.70
CA LEU A 293 -30.42 136.61 -39.23
C LEU A 293 -29.56 137.08 -40.42
N GLU A 294 -29.42 136.24 -41.44
CA GLU A 294 -28.62 136.49 -42.64
C GLU A 294 -29.07 137.75 -43.41
N GLN A 295 -30.37 138.06 -43.33
CA GLN A 295 -30.96 139.29 -43.87
C GLN A 295 -30.48 140.56 -43.13
N THR A 296 -30.26 140.50 -41.81
CA THR A 296 -29.74 141.65 -41.01
C THR A 296 -28.25 141.89 -41.18
N GLU A 297 -27.46 140.84 -41.48
CA GLU A 297 -26.02 141.00 -41.72
C GLU A 297 -25.70 141.74 -43.03
N GLY A 298 -26.66 141.86 -43.95
CA GLY A 298 -26.49 142.62 -45.20
C GLY A 298 -26.18 144.10 -44.95
N GLU A 299 -26.80 144.69 -43.94
CA GLU A 299 -26.74 146.13 -43.65
C GLU A 299 -25.39 146.51 -43.02
N LEU A 300 -24.88 145.67 -42.10
CA LEU A 300 -23.60 145.86 -41.39
C LEU A 300 -22.36 145.81 -42.29
N ARG A 301 -22.44 145.16 -43.46
CA ARG A 301 -21.30 145.04 -44.41
C ARG A 301 -21.00 146.34 -45.16
N SER A 302 -21.90 147.33 -45.12
CA SER A 302 -21.69 148.65 -45.74
C SER A 302 -20.67 149.51 -44.96
N LEU A 303 -20.82 149.58 -43.64
CA LEU A 303 -20.10 150.50 -42.75
C LEU A 303 -18.64 150.08 -42.49
N SER A 304 -18.30 148.80 -42.69
CA SER A 304 -16.96 148.25 -42.43
C SER A 304 -15.89 148.69 -43.44
N LYS A 305 -16.25 149.44 -44.48
CA LYS A 305 -15.36 149.82 -45.59
C LYS A 305 -14.46 151.03 -45.30
N GLU A 306 -14.76 151.82 -44.27
CA GLU A 306 -14.08 153.09 -43.99
C GLU A 306 -12.86 152.95 -43.05
N PHE A 307 -12.81 151.90 -42.23
CA PHE A 307 -11.76 151.72 -41.20
C PHE A 307 -10.40 151.20 -41.71
N GLN A 308 -10.25 150.97 -43.01
CA GLN A 308 -9.02 150.37 -43.58
C GLN A 308 -7.82 151.35 -43.64
N GLY A 309 -8.04 152.66 -43.41
CA GLY A 309 -6.99 153.69 -43.52
C GLY A 309 -5.93 153.69 -42.41
N LEU A 310 -6.21 153.12 -41.22
CA LEU A 310 -5.39 153.27 -40.02
C LEU A 310 -4.50 152.05 -39.67
N ARG A 311 -4.18 151.20 -40.66
CA ARG A 311 -3.45 149.93 -40.43
C ARG A 311 -1.95 149.96 -40.77
N ASN A 312 -1.47 151.02 -41.43
CA ASN A 312 -0.14 151.07 -42.05
C ASN A 312 1.01 151.59 -41.14
N SER A 313 0.92 151.40 -39.83
CA SER A 313 1.98 151.79 -38.86
C SER A 313 2.48 150.62 -37.98
N LEU A 314 2.01 149.40 -38.23
CA LEU A 314 2.38 148.23 -37.40
C LEU A 314 3.68 147.55 -37.85
N ALA A 315 4.12 147.76 -39.09
CA ALA A 315 5.17 147.04 -39.81
C ALA A 315 6.62 147.30 -39.34
N GLN A 316 6.83 147.61 -38.05
CA GLN A 316 8.14 147.88 -37.46
C GLN A 316 8.38 147.11 -36.14
N ARG A 317 7.55 146.10 -35.84
CA ARG A 317 7.72 145.18 -34.68
C ARG A 317 8.09 143.73 -35.05
N ASP A 318 8.00 143.35 -36.33
CA ASP A 318 8.06 141.93 -36.74
C ASP A 318 9.48 141.32 -36.71
N THR A 319 10.53 142.14 -36.71
CA THR A 319 11.93 141.68 -36.80
C THR A 319 12.46 141.00 -35.53
N SER A 320 11.94 141.33 -34.34
CA SER A 320 12.28 140.62 -33.09
C SER A 320 11.54 139.29 -32.92
N VAL A 321 10.41 139.11 -33.60
CA VAL A 321 9.59 137.88 -33.49
C VAL A 321 10.30 136.69 -34.14
N LEU A 322 10.95 136.91 -35.29
CA LEU A 322 11.67 135.90 -36.08
C LEU A 322 12.83 135.23 -35.31
N GLN A 323 13.55 135.97 -34.46
CA GLN A 323 14.66 135.39 -33.69
C GLN A 323 14.16 134.43 -32.61
N LEU A 324 13.10 134.80 -31.88
CA LEU A 324 12.46 133.92 -30.91
C LEU A 324 11.86 132.69 -31.62
N GLN A 325 11.17 132.87 -32.76
CA GLN A 325 10.64 131.76 -33.56
C GLN A 325 11.71 130.72 -33.92
N ASN A 326 12.92 131.13 -34.34
CA ASN A 326 14.00 130.19 -34.68
C ASN A 326 14.53 129.42 -33.46
N THR A 327 14.54 130.02 -32.27
CA THR A 327 14.88 129.27 -31.03
C THR A 327 13.77 128.29 -30.65
N ILE A 328 12.51 128.68 -30.80
CA ILE A 328 11.33 127.85 -30.52
C ILE A 328 11.27 126.66 -31.48
N THR A 329 11.45 126.85 -32.80
CA THR A 329 11.45 125.73 -33.76
C THR A 329 12.57 124.74 -33.49
N THR A 330 13.77 125.21 -33.12
CA THR A 330 14.91 124.36 -32.74
C THR A 330 14.62 123.53 -31.49
N LEU A 331 13.99 124.13 -30.46
CA LEU A 331 13.60 123.42 -29.24
C LEU A 331 12.44 122.44 -29.51
N THR A 332 11.45 122.82 -30.31
CA THR A 332 10.35 121.94 -30.74
C THR A 332 10.87 120.73 -31.53
N GLN A 333 11.85 120.90 -32.42
CA GLN A 333 12.48 119.78 -33.12
C GLN A 333 13.27 118.85 -32.19
N LYS A 334 13.91 119.38 -31.15
CA LYS A 334 14.55 118.56 -30.11
C LYS A 334 13.51 117.81 -29.26
N LEU A 335 12.38 118.43 -28.95
CA LEU A 335 11.27 117.80 -28.22
C LEU A 335 10.58 116.69 -29.04
N THR A 336 10.27 116.93 -30.32
CA THR A 336 9.64 115.91 -31.17
C THR A 336 10.59 114.75 -31.48
N THR A 337 11.89 115.00 -31.62
CA THR A 337 12.88 113.91 -31.76
C THR A 337 13.14 113.15 -30.45
N ALA A 338 12.93 113.78 -29.28
CA ALA A 338 12.91 113.08 -27.99
C ALA A 338 11.65 112.20 -27.86
N HIS A 339 10.44 112.74 -28.06
CA HIS A 339 9.20 111.96 -28.01
C HIS A 339 9.16 110.84 -29.05
N ARG A 340 9.74 111.00 -30.24
CA ARG A 340 9.87 109.90 -31.21
C ARG A 340 10.73 108.76 -30.65
N LYS A 341 11.87 109.06 -30.03
CA LYS A 341 12.72 108.04 -29.37
C LYS A 341 12.04 107.41 -28.16
N GLU A 342 11.24 108.18 -27.43
CA GLU A 342 10.44 107.71 -26.29
C GLU A 342 9.37 106.70 -26.76
N MET A 343 8.66 107.00 -27.84
CA MET A 343 7.71 106.09 -28.51
C MET A 343 8.40 104.83 -29.07
N GLU A 344 9.59 104.95 -29.65
CA GLU A 344 10.41 103.83 -30.14
C GLU A 344 10.90 102.93 -28.99
N ASN A 345 11.29 103.52 -27.85
CA ASN A 345 11.62 102.80 -26.63
C ASN A 345 10.38 102.11 -26.02
N GLU A 346 9.21 102.76 -26.02
CA GLU A 346 7.98 102.17 -25.51
C GLU A 346 7.47 101.01 -26.39
N ALA A 347 7.63 101.12 -27.72
CA ALA A 347 7.35 100.06 -28.68
C ALA A 347 8.27 98.84 -28.48
N SER A 348 9.58 99.06 -28.42
CA SER A 348 10.54 97.96 -28.16
C SER A 348 10.37 97.34 -26.76
N LEU A 349 9.93 98.10 -25.75
CA LEU A 349 9.53 97.57 -24.44
C LEU A 349 8.20 96.78 -24.47
N LYS A 350 7.32 97.00 -25.46
CA LYS A 350 6.13 96.14 -25.71
C LYS A 350 6.54 94.86 -26.42
N GLU A 351 7.43 94.94 -27.42
CA GLU A 351 7.98 93.77 -28.12
C GLU A 351 8.81 92.86 -27.19
N MET A 352 9.65 93.42 -26.33
CA MET A 352 10.41 92.65 -25.34
C MET A 352 9.53 91.94 -24.31
N ARG A 353 8.33 92.46 -24.03
CA ARG A 353 7.33 91.77 -23.19
C ARG A 353 6.67 90.62 -23.94
N SER A 354 6.16 90.85 -25.15
CA SER A 354 5.53 89.78 -25.95
C SER A 354 6.52 88.68 -26.41
N LEU A 355 7.82 88.97 -26.45
CA LEU A 355 8.89 87.98 -26.60
C LEU A 355 9.09 87.14 -25.33
N ARG A 356 9.12 87.75 -24.13
CA ARG A 356 9.21 87.04 -22.84
C ARG A 356 7.98 86.19 -22.56
N GLU A 357 6.79 86.71 -22.85
CA GLU A 357 5.53 85.97 -22.70
C GLU A 357 5.50 84.72 -23.61
N ARG A 358 5.94 84.86 -24.87
CA ARG A 358 6.09 83.71 -25.79
C ARG A 358 7.16 82.73 -25.34
N LEU A 359 8.28 83.22 -24.79
CA LEU A 359 9.32 82.36 -24.21
C LEU A 359 8.75 81.55 -23.03
N HIS A 360 8.11 82.19 -22.06
CA HIS A 360 7.49 81.50 -20.92
C HIS A 360 6.33 80.55 -21.30
N VAL A 361 5.63 80.77 -22.42
CA VAL A 361 4.69 79.80 -22.98
C VAL A 361 5.44 78.60 -23.57
N SER A 362 6.52 78.84 -24.31
CA SER A 362 7.36 77.79 -24.90
C SER A 362 8.12 76.96 -23.86
N GLU A 363 8.56 77.58 -22.77
CA GLU A 363 9.22 76.91 -21.63
C GLU A 363 8.24 75.95 -20.96
N ARG A 364 7.05 76.42 -20.56
CA ARG A 364 6.01 75.56 -19.96
C ARG A 364 5.53 74.45 -20.89
N ALA A 365 5.48 74.69 -22.20
CA ALA A 365 5.18 73.65 -23.18
C ALA A 365 6.30 72.59 -23.26
N ALA A 366 7.57 73.00 -23.21
CA ALA A 366 8.70 72.07 -23.16
C ALA A 366 8.79 71.30 -21.84
N GLU A 367 8.40 71.92 -20.72
CA GLU A 367 8.29 71.26 -19.41
C GLU A 367 7.16 70.24 -19.39
N GLY A 368 5.99 70.55 -19.96
CA GLY A 368 4.89 69.59 -20.15
C GLY A 368 5.31 68.38 -20.99
N LEU A 369 5.92 68.62 -22.15
CA LEU A 369 6.45 67.55 -23.00
C LEU A 369 7.55 66.72 -22.29
N LYS A 370 8.32 67.33 -21.38
CA LYS A 370 9.31 66.63 -20.55
C LYS A 370 8.64 65.75 -19.48
N SER A 371 7.56 66.21 -18.83
CA SER A 371 6.78 65.35 -17.93
C SER A 371 6.10 64.21 -18.68
N ASP A 372 5.55 64.46 -19.86
CA ASP A 372 4.88 63.44 -20.68
C ASP A 372 5.87 62.38 -21.19
N LEU A 373 7.07 62.79 -21.62
CA LEU A 373 8.15 61.85 -21.94
C LEU A 373 8.59 61.04 -20.70
N SER A 374 8.61 61.65 -19.52
CA SER A 374 8.95 60.96 -18.28
C SER A 374 7.90 59.92 -17.89
N THR A 375 6.60 60.24 -17.98
CA THR A 375 5.52 59.29 -17.68
C THR A 375 5.50 58.15 -18.69
N LEU A 376 5.63 58.45 -20.00
CA LEU A 376 5.73 57.42 -21.05
C LEU A 376 6.94 56.49 -20.86
N VAL A 377 8.09 56.99 -20.39
CA VAL A 377 9.23 56.13 -20.03
C VAL A 377 8.89 55.23 -18.84
N THR A 378 8.29 55.75 -17.76
CA THR A 378 7.89 54.91 -16.62
C THR A 378 6.84 53.85 -16.99
N GLN A 379 5.88 54.17 -17.86
CA GLN A 379 4.89 53.23 -18.38
C GLN A 379 5.54 52.13 -19.25
N ARG A 380 6.50 52.51 -20.11
CA ARG A 380 7.30 51.55 -20.89
C ARG A 380 8.06 50.60 -19.98
N ASP A 381 8.72 51.12 -18.95
CA ASP A 381 9.59 50.33 -18.07
C ASP A 381 8.79 49.41 -17.16
N HIS A 382 7.62 49.86 -16.70
CA HIS A 382 6.63 49.02 -16.02
C HIS A 382 6.15 47.87 -16.93
N GLY A 383 5.70 48.17 -18.16
CA GLY A 383 5.25 47.15 -19.12
C GLY A 383 6.37 46.20 -19.57
N GLN A 384 7.64 46.63 -19.57
CA GLN A 384 8.79 45.73 -19.78
C GLN A 384 9.03 44.80 -18.60
N ALA A 385 8.86 45.28 -17.36
CA ALA A 385 8.93 44.44 -16.17
C ALA A 385 7.79 43.41 -16.12
N GLU A 386 6.55 43.81 -16.43
CA GLU A 386 5.40 42.91 -16.56
C GLU A 386 5.63 41.85 -17.65
N LEU A 387 6.12 42.26 -18.83
CA LEU A 387 6.47 41.33 -19.91
C LEU A 387 7.57 40.34 -19.50
N HIS A 388 8.55 40.77 -18.69
CA HIS A 388 9.58 39.89 -18.16
C HIS A 388 9.01 38.91 -17.11
N GLN A 389 8.16 39.38 -16.21
CA GLN A 389 7.46 38.56 -15.22
C GLN A 389 6.55 37.51 -15.88
N ALA A 390 5.76 37.90 -16.88
CA ALA A 390 4.92 36.99 -17.65
C ALA A 390 5.75 35.93 -18.41
N ARG A 391 6.93 36.30 -18.94
CA ARG A 391 7.88 35.35 -19.55
C ARG A 391 8.46 34.37 -18.53
N LEU A 392 8.80 34.82 -17.32
CA LEU A 392 9.26 33.95 -16.24
C LEU A 392 8.17 32.97 -15.79
N GLN A 393 6.94 33.45 -15.60
CA GLN A 393 5.77 32.63 -15.27
C GLN A 393 5.47 31.59 -16.37
N ALA A 394 5.49 32.01 -17.64
CA ALA A 394 5.32 31.10 -18.77
C ALA A 394 6.42 30.03 -18.85
N ALA A 395 7.68 30.37 -18.56
CA ALA A 395 8.78 29.41 -18.50
C ALA A 395 8.62 28.42 -17.33
N GLN A 396 8.19 28.90 -16.14
CA GLN A 396 7.91 28.06 -14.98
C GLN A 396 6.77 27.08 -15.25
N LEU A 397 5.66 27.54 -15.83
CA LEU A 397 4.53 26.69 -16.24
C LEU A 397 4.94 25.68 -17.32
N THR A 398 5.83 26.06 -18.25
CA THR A 398 6.37 25.16 -19.28
C THR A 398 7.23 24.06 -18.65
N LEU A 399 8.04 24.37 -17.63
CA LEU A 399 8.81 23.39 -16.89
C LEU A 399 7.90 22.42 -16.13
N GLN A 400 6.93 22.93 -15.37
CA GLN A 400 5.94 22.12 -14.66
C GLN A 400 5.14 21.20 -15.61
N LEU A 401 4.78 21.70 -16.81
CA LEU A 401 4.14 20.89 -17.84
C LEU A 401 5.06 19.78 -18.37
N ALA A 402 6.37 20.06 -18.51
CA ALA A 402 7.36 19.06 -18.90
C ALA A 402 7.56 18.00 -17.82
N ASP A 403 7.65 18.38 -16.55
CA ASP A 403 7.81 17.48 -15.40
C ASP A 403 6.59 16.55 -15.25
N CYS A 404 5.38 17.10 -15.28
CA CYS A 404 4.14 16.30 -15.31
C CYS A 404 4.08 15.37 -16.54
N SER A 405 4.56 15.84 -17.70
CA SER A 405 4.62 15.03 -18.92
C SER A 405 5.71 13.94 -18.87
N LEU A 406 6.74 14.10 -18.05
CA LEU A 406 7.76 13.09 -17.80
C LEU A 406 7.22 12.03 -16.83
N ALA A 407 6.69 12.43 -15.68
CA ALA A 407 6.08 11.53 -14.70
C ALA A 407 4.95 10.67 -15.32
N LEU A 408 4.13 11.26 -16.21
CA LEU A 408 3.11 10.52 -16.98
C LEU A 408 3.69 9.53 -18.00
N ARG A 409 4.91 9.74 -18.53
CA ARG A 409 5.61 8.74 -19.36
C ARG A 409 6.21 7.64 -18.50
N GLU A 410 6.85 8.00 -17.39
CA GLU A 410 7.47 7.07 -16.46
C GLU A 410 6.45 6.13 -15.82
N GLY A 411 5.31 6.64 -15.35
CA GLY A 411 4.20 5.81 -14.86
C GLY A 411 3.64 4.86 -15.91
N ARG A 412 3.53 5.29 -17.18
CA ARG A 412 3.14 4.41 -18.30
C ARG A 412 4.20 3.36 -18.62
N ALA A 413 5.48 3.69 -18.50
CA ALA A 413 6.58 2.76 -18.72
C ALA A 413 6.64 1.70 -17.59
N HIS A 414 6.51 2.13 -16.33
CA HIS A 414 6.40 1.23 -15.17
C HIS A 414 5.22 0.27 -15.34
N TRP A 415 4.02 0.78 -15.63
CA TRP A 415 2.84 -0.07 -15.82
C TRP A 415 2.98 -1.04 -17.00
N ALA A 416 3.63 -0.62 -18.09
CA ALA A 416 3.92 -1.52 -19.21
C ALA A 416 4.93 -2.63 -18.83
N GLN A 417 5.96 -2.30 -18.06
CA GLN A 417 6.95 -3.25 -17.54
C GLN A 417 6.33 -4.22 -16.53
N GLU A 418 5.53 -3.71 -15.59
CA GLU A 418 4.83 -4.48 -14.55
C GLU A 418 3.84 -5.46 -15.18
N ARG A 419 2.99 -5.01 -16.10
CA ARG A 419 2.11 -5.88 -16.91
C ARG A 419 2.90 -6.97 -17.63
N GLN A 420 4.04 -6.63 -18.25
CA GLN A 420 4.89 -7.63 -18.93
C GLN A 420 5.62 -8.57 -17.95
N SER A 421 5.80 -8.17 -16.69
CA SER A 421 6.34 -9.05 -15.64
C SER A 421 5.27 -10.04 -15.15
N LEU A 422 4.03 -9.57 -14.99
CA LEU A 422 2.87 -10.39 -14.64
C LEU A 422 2.55 -11.39 -15.76
N GLN A 423 2.60 -10.98 -17.03
CA GLN A 423 2.44 -11.89 -18.18
C GLN A 423 3.46 -13.03 -18.14
N ARG A 424 4.76 -12.72 -17.97
CA ARG A 424 5.83 -13.73 -17.81
C ARG A 424 5.68 -14.59 -16.56
N ALA A 425 5.03 -14.10 -15.51
CA ALA A 425 4.72 -14.92 -14.34
C ALA A 425 3.59 -15.91 -14.68
N THR A 426 2.48 -15.45 -15.28
CA THR A 426 1.38 -16.33 -15.70
C THR A 426 1.79 -17.34 -16.77
N GLU A 427 2.71 -16.99 -17.68
CA GLU A 427 3.30 -17.91 -18.65
C GLU A 427 4.06 -19.04 -17.94
N LYS A 428 4.87 -18.73 -16.91
CA LYS A 428 5.62 -19.73 -16.12
C LYS A 428 4.73 -20.60 -15.24
N GLU A 429 3.69 -20.04 -14.64
CA GLU A 429 2.71 -20.81 -13.87
C GLU A 429 1.93 -21.76 -14.80
N HIS A 430 1.58 -21.32 -16.01
CA HIS A 430 0.98 -22.19 -17.02
C HIS A 430 1.94 -23.32 -17.45
N GLU A 431 3.20 -23.00 -17.76
CA GLU A 431 4.21 -24.03 -18.03
C GLU A 431 4.40 -25.01 -16.86
N HIS A 432 4.25 -24.56 -15.61
CA HIS A 432 4.38 -25.41 -14.42
C HIS A 432 3.15 -26.32 -14.25
N LEU A 433 1.95 -25.78 -14.47
CA LEU A 433 0.71 -26.55 -14.51
C LEU A 433 0.72 -27.61 -15.62
N ASP A 434 1.24 -27.28 -16.80
CA ASP A 434 1.35 -28.24 -17.92
C ASP A 434 2.32 -29.38 -17.60
N LYS A 435 3.45 -29.09 -16.94
CA LYS A 435 4.40 -30.12 -16.46
C LYS A 435 3.74 -31.03 -15.42
N LEU A 436 3.05 -30.45 -14.43
CA LEU A 436 2.34 -31.21 -13.40
C LEU A 436 1.19 -32.06 -13.99
N ASN A 437 0.50 -31.54 -15.01
CA ASN A 437 -0.55 -32.27 -15.73
C ASN A 437 0.02 -33.44 -16.55
N ALA A 438 1.18 -33.26 -17.20
CA ALA A 438 1.88 -34.35 -17.89
C ALA A 438 2.43 -35.41 -16.91
N GLU A 439 2.96 -35.01 -15.76
CA GLU A 439 3.36 -35.93 -14.68
C GLU A 439 2.15 -36.72 -14.14
N MET A 440 1.02 -36.03 -13.89
CA MET A 440 -0.23 -36.66 -13.47
C MET A 440 -0.73 -37.68 -14.49
N GLN A 441 -0.79 -37.31 -15.78
CA GLN A 441 -1.16 -38.23 -16.87
C GLN A 441 -0.24 -39.46 -16.90
N GLN A 442 1.08 -39.27 -16.80
CA GLN A 442 2.02 -40.40 -16.78
C GLN A 442 1.84 -41.30 -15.54
N THR A 443 1.44 -40.75 -14.40
CA THR A 443 1.09 -41.58 -13.22
C THR A 443 -0.24 -42.30 -13.37
N GLU A 444 -1.21 -41.70 -14.07
CA GLU A 444 -2.50 -42.35 -14.37
C GLU A 444 -2.33 -43.48 -15.40
N GLU A 445 -1.54 -43.29 -16.45
CA GLU A 445 -1.18 -44.32 -17.43
C GLU A 445 -0.54 -45.54 -16.74
N LYS A 446 0.50 -45.34 -15.92
CA LYS A 446 1.13 -46.42 -15.15
C LYS A 446 0.15 -47.13 -14.21
N LEU A 447 -0.74 -46.38 -13.57
CA LEU A 447 -1.78 -46.95 -12.71
C LEU A 447 -2.82 -47.75 -13.51
N GLN A 448 -3.08 -47.41 -14.77
CA GLN A 448 -3.89 -48.22 -15.68
C GLN A 448 -3.14 -49.47 -16.14
N GLU A 449 -1.83 -49.40 -16.41
CA GLU A 449 -0.97 -50.56 -16.71
C GLU A 449 -0.94 -51.55 -15.53
N GLU A 450 -0.64 -51.10 -14.30
CA GLU A 450 -0.66 -51.92 -13.09
C GLU A 450 -2.03 -52.59 -12.86
N ARG A 451 -3.14 -51.89 -13.16
CA ARG A 451 -4.50 -52.46 -13.09
C ARG A 451 -4.71 -53.54 -14.15
N MET A 452 -4.23 -53.36 -15.37
CA MET A 452 -4.30 -54.37 -16.44
C MET A 452 -3.44 -55.59 -16.10
N GLU A 453 -2.22 -55.40 -15.61
CA GLU A 453 -1.35 -56.50 -15.16
C GLU A 453 -1.98 -57.27 -13.99
N LYS A 454 -2.55 -56.56 -13.01
CA LYS A 454 -3.28 -57.20 -11.91
C LYS A 454 -4.43 -58.08 -12.42
N VAL A 455 -5.28 -57.57 -13.32
CA VAL A 455 -6.40 -58.33 -13.89
C VAL A 455 -5.90 -59.54 -14.71
N LYS A 456 -4.80 -59.39 -15.46
CA LYS A 456 -4.15 -60.49 -16.16
C LYS A 456 -3.67 -61.57 -15.18
N LEU A 457 -2.97 -61.19 -14.11
CA LEU A 457 -2.50 -62.12 -13.07
C LEU A 457 -3.65 -62.79 -12.31
N GLU A 458 -4.76 -62.09 -12.06
CA GLU A 458 -5.97 -62.71 -11.49
C GLU A 458 -6.58 -63.76 -12.43
N VAL A 459 -6.57 -63.54 -13.75
CA VAL A 459 -7.01 -64.52 -14.76
C VAL A 459 -6.04 -65.71 -14.88
N GLU A 460 -4.73 -65.46 -14.86
CA GLU A 460 -3.71 -66.52 -14.90
C GLU A 460 -3.75 -67.39 -13.65
N LEU A 461 -3.90 -66.78 -12.45
CA LEU A 461 -4.14 -67.48 -11.19
C LEU A 461 -5.46 -68.26 -11.19
N GLY A 462 -6.49 -67.76 -11.88
CA GLY A 462 -7.75 -68.49 -12.11
C GLY A 462 -7.54 -69.76 -12.93
N ARG A 463 -6.84 -69.66 -14.07
CA ARG A 463 -6.48 -70.81 -14.91
C ARG A 463 -5.64 -71.83 -14.16
N GLU A 464 -4.66 -71.38 -13.39
CA GLU A 464 -3.80 -72.27 -12.60
C GLU A 464 -4.60 -73.04 -11.53
N LYS A 465 -5.54 -72.38 -10.85
CA LYS A 465 -6.49 -73.05 -9.92
C LYS A 465 -7.40 -74.06 -10.63
N ASP A 466 -7.77 -73.79 -11.88
CA ASP A 466 -8.53 -74.73 -12.70
C ASP A 466 -7.69 -75.94 -13.12
N CYS A 467 -6.45 -75.74 -13.57
CA CYS A 467 -5.50 -76.81 -13.89
C CYS A 467 -5.19 -77.70 -12.68
N ASN A 468 -4.88 -77.12 -11.53
CA ASN A 468 -4.66 -77.86 -10.28
C ASN A 468 -5.91 -78.64 -9.86
N ARG A 469 -7.12 -78.10 -10.04
CA ARG A 469 -8.37 -78.81 -9.76
C ARG A 469 -8.57 -80.02 -10.69
N VAL A 470 -8.18 -79.92 -11.96
CA VAL A 470 -8.22 -81.03 -12.92
C VAL A 470 -7.20 -82.11 -12.52
N GLN A 471 -5.94 -81.75 -12.28
CA GLN A 471 -4.90 -82.70 -11.84
C GLN A 471 -5.26 -83.39 -10.51
N LEU A 472 -5.84 -82.67 -9.55
CA LEU A 472 -6.35 -83.25 -8.30
C LEU A 472 -7.56 -84.17 -8.52
N SER A 473 -8.31 -84.01 -9.61
CA SER A 473 -9.38 -84.95 -9.98
C SER A 473 -8.86 -86.18 -10.72
N GLU A 474 -7.80 -86.03 -11.51
CA GLU A 474 -7.13 -87.09 -12.27
C GLU A 474 -6.34 -88.01 -11.33
N THR A 475 -5.46 -87.46 -10.49
CA THR A 475 -4.75 -88.23 -9.44
C THR A 475 -5.70 -88.93 -8.46
N ARG A 476 -6.88 -88.36 -8.18
CA ARG A 476 -7.95 -89.03 -7.41
C ARG A 476 -8.59 -90.19 -8.18
N ARG A 477 -8.73 -90.10 -9.50
CA ARG A 477 -9.19 -91.20 -10.36
C ARG A 477 -8.12 -92.30 -10.41
N GLU A 478 -6.87 -91.96 -10.69
CA GLU A 478 -5.74 -92.90 -10.71
C GLU A 478 -5.60 -93.65 -9.39
N LEU A 479 -5.71 -92.96 -8.25
CA LEU A 479 -5.69 -93.58 -6.92
C LEU A 479 -6.88 -94.55 -6.73
N GLN A 480 -8.08 -94.22 -7.23
CA GLN A 480 -9.22 -95.14 -7.21
C GLN A 480 -8.98 -96.36 -8.10
N GLU A 481 -8.47 -96.17 -9.32
CA GLU A 481 -8.15 -97.23 -10.27
C GLU A 481 -7.09 -98.17 -9.72
N LEU A 482 -5.97 -97.65 -9.21
CA LEU A 482 -4.94 -98.43 -8.49
C LEU A 482 -5.51 -99.18 -7.28
N LYS A 483 -6.44 -98.58 -6.53
CA LYS A 483 -7.14 -99.22 -5.41
C LYS A 483 -8.14 -100.30 -5.86
N PHE A 484 -8.64 -100.27 -7.09
CA PHE A 484 -9.38 -101.38 -7.69
C PHE A 484 -8.43 -102.47 -8.19
N SER A 485 -7.35 -102.13 -8.91
CA SER A 485 -6.34 -103.10 -9.37
C SER A 485 -5.68 -103.85 -8.21
N LEU A 486 -5.34 -103.17 -7.10
CA LEU A 486 -4.81 -103.82 -5.90
C LEU A 486 -5.79 -104.85 -5.31
N LYS A 487 -7.11 -104.57 -5.33
CA LYS A 487 -8.14 -105.54 -4.89
C LYS A 487 -8.26 -106.72 -5.86
N VAL A 488 -8.07 -106.50 -7.16
CA VAL A 488 -8.06 -107.57 -8.16
C VAL A 488 -6.84 -108.46 -7.93
N SER A 489 -5.64 -107.91 -7.85
CA SER A 489 -4.43 -108.72 -7.61
C SER A 489 -4.34 -109.32 -6.21
N GLN A 490 -5.00 -108.76 -5.21
CA GLN A 490 -5.23 -109.44 -3.94
C GLN A 490 -6.11 -110.69 -4.14
N LYS A 491 -7.24 -110.59 -4.88
CA LYS A 491 -8.10 -111.74 -5.18
C LYS A 491 -7.40 -112.79 -6.06
N GLU A 492 -6.61 -112.37 -7.04
CA GLU A 492 -5.79 -113.27 -7.87
C GLU A 492 -4.77 -114.02 -7.01
N LYS A 493 -4.16 -113.35 -6.02
CA LYS A 493 -3.28 -113.99 -5.04
C LYS A 493 -4.02 -114.94 -4.10
N GLU A 494 -5.21 -114.58 -3.64
CA GLU A 494 -6.07 -115.44 -2.82
C GLU A 494 -6.51 -116.69 -3.60
N GLN A 495 -6.88 -116.53 -4.88
CA GLN A 495 -7.19 -117.63 -5.80
C GLN A 495 -5.95 -118.51 -6.07
N ALA A 496 -4.79 -117.94 -6.39
CA ALA A 496 -3.56 -118.71 -6.61
C ALA A 496 -3.08 -119.46 -5.35
N LEU A 497 -3.41 -118.97 -4.15
CA LEU A 497 -3.20 -119.68 -2.90
C LEU A 497 -4.20 -120.84 -2.71
N ALA A 498 -5.45 -120.68 -3.11
CA ALA A 498 -6.45 -121.76 -3.13
C ALA A 498 -6.09 -122.83 -4.17
N GLU A 499 -5.76 -122.45 -5.40
CA GLU A 499 -5.27 -123.35 -6.46
C GLU A 499 -4.00 -124.09 -6.00
N LYS A 500 -3.09 -123.43 -5.29
CA LYS A 500 -1.93 -124.10 -4.66
C LYS A 500 -2.36 -125.11 -3.59
N GLN A 501 -3.38 -124.83 -2.79
CA GLN A 501 -3.90 -125.77 -1.79
C GLN A 501 -4.56 -126.98 -2.46
N GLU A 502 -5.40 -126.78 -3.47
CA GLU A 502 -5.99 -127.85 -4.29
C GLU A 502 -4.91 -128.70 -4.97
N LEU A 503 -3.83 -128.09 -5.46
CA LEU A 503 -2.72 -128.79 -6.13
C LEU A 503 -1.84 -129.55 -5.11
N MET A 504 -1.65 -129.02 -3.89
CA MET A 504 -1.05 -129.76 -2.77
C MET A 504 -1.92 -130.95 -2.35
N GLU A 505 -3.24 -130.78 -2.23
CA GLU A 505 -4.17 -131.88 -1.95
C GLU A 505 -4.18 -132.92 -3.07
N TYR A 506 -4.06 -132.50 -4.33
CA TYR A 506 -3.93 -133.39 -5.47
C TYR A 506 -2.60 -134.17 -5.47
N ILE A 507 -1.49 -133.54 -5.06
CA ILE A 507 -0.20 -134.23 -4.83
C ILE A 507 -0.38 -135.28 -3.72
N CYS A 508 -0.94 -134.93 -2.57
CA CYS A 508 -1.21 -135.90 -1.50
C CYS A 508 -2.16 -137.03 -1.93
N GLN A 509 -3.12 -136.76 -2.83
CA GLN A 509 -3.98 -137.79 -3.43
C GLN A 509 -3.25 -138.66 -4.46
N LEU A 510 -2.24 -138.15 -5.17
CA LEU A 510 -1.36 -138.96 -6.02
C LEU A 510 -0.43 -139.83 -5.18
N GLU A 511 0.14 -139.30 -4.10
CA GLU A 511 0.94 -140.05 -3.12
C GLU A 511 0.13 -141.19 -2.49
N GLN A 512 -1.13 -140.93 -2.09
CA GLN A 512 -2.05 -141.98 -1.61
C GLN A 512 -2.43 -143.02 -2.69
N LYS A 513 -2.35 -142.67 -3.98
CA LYS A 513 -2.62 -143.60 -5.10
C LYS A 513 -1.37 -144.29 -5.62
N LEU A 514 -0.18 -143.94 -5.13
CA LEU A 514 1.12 -144.41 -5.65
C LEU A 514 2.08 -144.86 -4.53
N GLY A 515 1.60 -145.70 -3.62
CA GLY A 515 2.45 -146.37 -2.63
C GLY A 515 2.91 -147.77 -3.09
N PRO A 516 4.11 -148.26 -2.71
CA PRO A 516 5.30 -147.54 -2.24
C PRO A 516 6.58 -147.88 -3.02
N VAL A 517 7.64 -147.06 -2.89
CA VAL A 517 9.03 -147.43 -3.25
C VAL A 517 9.96 -147.02 -2.09
N VAL A 518 10.96 -147.86 -1.80
CA VAL A 518 11.89 -147.74 -0.65
C VAL A 518 13.32 -148.06 -1.12
N ALA A 519 14.33 -147.50 -0.42
CA ALA A 519 15.80 -147.54 -0.63
C ALA A 519 16.34 -146.39 -1.52
N SER A 520 17.18 -145.44 -1.06
CA SER A 520 18.56 -145.50 -0.46
C SER A 520 19.66 -145.52 -1.56
N THR A 521 20.86 -144.91 -1.44
CA THR A 521 21.63 -144.36 -0.28
C THR A 521 22.69 -143.30 -0.75
N GLU A 522 23.15 -142.40 0.15
CA GLU A 522 24.43 -141.58 0.18
C GLU A 522 24.82 -140.68 -1.06
N ALA A 523 25.29 -139.41 -1.02
CA ALA A 523 26.09 -138.54 -0.10
C ALA A 523 27.64 -138.62 -0.27
N PRO A 524 28.49 -137.57 -0.01
CA PRO A 524 28.25 -136.23 0.61
C PRO A 524 28.95 -135.01 -0.11
N ASP A 525 29.44 -134.00 0.68
CA ASP A 525 30.19 -132.74 0.39
C ASP A 525 29.33 -131.48 0.03
N SER A 526 29.42 -130.27 0.64
CA SER A 526 30.51 -129.37 1.16
C SER A 526 31.34 -128.71 0.04
N GLU A 527 31.74 -127.42 0.02
CA GLU A 527 31.99 -126.33 1.01
C GLU A 527 31.30 -125.00 0.57
N LEU A 528 30.97 -123.97 1.38
CA LEU A 528 31.74 -122.95 2.14
C LEU A 528 32.72 -122.04 1.36
N CYS A 529 32.28 -120.81 1.00
CA CYS A 529 33.03 -119.53 0.87
C CYS A 529 31.99 -118.44 0.43
N ASP A 530 31.83 -117.21 0.94
CA ASP A 530 32.59 -116.20 1.71
C ASP A 530 33.54 -115.27 0.91
N SER A 531 33.03 -114.06 0.61
CA SER A 531 33.68 -112.75 0.35
C SER A 531 32.54 -111.75 0.00
N GLU A 532 32.39 -110.57 0.60
CA GLU A 532 33.30 -109.38 0.63
C GLU A 532 33.53 -108.79 -0.79
N ASP A 533 33.32 -107.50 -1.07
CA ASP A 533 32.89 -106.35 -0.24
C ASP A 533 32.33 -105.20 -1.15
N GLU A 534 32.14 -104.01 -0.56
CA GLU A 534 32.01 -102.67 -1.16
C GLU A 534 30.67 -102.24 -1.78
N ASN A 535 29.90 -101.55 -0.94
CA ASN A 535 29.19 -100.32 -1.34
C ASN A 535 30.11 -99.12 -1.02
N PRO A 536 30.38 -98.23 -1.99
CA PRO A 536 30.07 -96.82 -1.69
C PRO A 536 29.45 -96.00 -2.85
N GLU A 537 28.42 -95.26 -2.47
CA GLU A 537 28.06 -93.89 -2.88
C GLU A 537 28.41 -93.34 -4.30
N ALA A 538 27.33 -93.23 -5.09
CA ALA A 538 26.72 -91.95 -5.50
C ALA A 538 27.04 -91.26 -6.85
N LEU A 539 26.09 -90.37 -7.19
CA LEU A 539 26.05 -89.29 -8.21
C LEU A 539 25.87 -89.65 -9.71
N GLN A 540 24.69 -89.26 -10.23
CA GLN A 540 24.47 -88.37 -11.40
C GLN A 540 24.97 -88.82 -12.82
N ILE A 541 24.30 -88.56 -13.96
CA ILE A 541 23.04 -87.85 -14.30
C ILE A 541 22.61 -88.19 -15.76
N LEU A 542 21.37 -87.85 -16.17
CA LEU A 542 20.86 -87.74 -17.57
C LEU A 542 20.98 -88.95 -18.54
N HIS A 543 19.83 -89.51 -18.96
CA HIS A 543 19.21 -89.14 -20.27
C HIS A 543 17.85 -89.82 -20.53
N PRO A 544 16.85 -89.10 -21.10
CA PRO A 544 15.66 -89.71 -21.71
C PRO A 544 15.69 -89.71 -23.27
N PRO A 545 15.04 -90.69 -23.94
CA PRO A 545 14.65 -90.63 -25.37
C PRO A 545 13.39 -89.74 -25.55
N ARG A 546 13.20 -88.93 -26.61
CA ARG A 546 13.02 -89.20 -28.07
C ARG A 546 11.63 -89.81 -28.41
N ALA A 547 10.81 -89.34 -29.37
CA ALA A 547 10.68 -88.08 -30.15
C ALA A 547 9.36 -88.12 -31.01
N LEU A 548 9.28 -87.28 -32.07
CA LEU A 548 8.27 -87.16 -33.15
C LEU A 548 6.96 -86.41 -32.79
N GLY A 549 6.35 -85.59 -33.68
CA GLY A 549 6.67 -85.15 -35.07
C GLY A 549 5.38 -84.93 -35.89
N HIS A 550 5.22 -84.05 -36.89
CA HIS A 550 6.06 -83.03 -37.58
C HIS A 550 5.21 -81.73 -37.77
N TYR A 551 5.43 -80.69 -38.60
CA TYR A 551 6.08 -80.34 -39.90
C TYR A 551 6.84 -78.99 -39.73
N GLY A 552 7.80 -78.49 -40.54
CA GLY A 552 8.03 -78.48 -42.00
C GLY A 552 7.60 -77.09 -42.58
N LEU A 553 8.32 -76.34 -43.44
CA LEU A 553 9.59 -76.47 -44.20
C LEU A 553 10.08 -75.05 -44.65
N CYS A 554 11.40 -74.87 -44.91
CA CYS A 554 12.02 -73.95 -45.91
C CYS A 554 11.69 -72.42 -45.93
N GLU A 555 12.38 -71.52 -46.66
CA GLU A 555 13.83 -71.29 -46.93
C GLU A 555 14.04 -69.87 -47.53
N GLN A 556 15.23 -69.28 -47.36
CA GLN A 556 15.93 -68.30 -48.24
C GLN A 556 15.17 -67.25 -49.11
N GLY A 557 15.51 -65.95 -48.97
CA GLY A 557 15.52 -64.99 -50.12
C GLY A 557 15.01 -63.54 -49.92
N GLN A 558 15.77 -62.56 -50.44
CA GLN A 558 15.35 -61.20 -50.87
C GLN A 558 14.83 -61.24 -52.34
N PRO A 559 14.15 -60.23 -52.97
CA PRO A 559 14.43 -58.78 -52.84
C PRO A 559 13.29 -57.72 -53.05
N ASP A 560 13.66 -56.46 -52.79
CA ASP A 560 13.37 -55.14 -53.41
C ASP A 560 12.03 -54.72 -54.09
N SER A 561 11.71 -53.44 -53.81
CA SER A 561 10.95 -52.44 -54.62
C SER A 561 9.43 -52.66 -54.83
N MET A 562 8.55 -51.66 -54.72
CA MET A 562 8.63 -50.18 -54.64
C MET A 562 7.67 -49.65 -53.55
N LEU A 563 7.77 -48.46 -52.94
CA LEU A 563 8.72 -47.31 -52.93
C LEU A 563 8.61 -46.68 -51.49
N LEU A 564 8.95 -45.45 -51.08
CA LEU A 564 9.25 -44.15 -51.70
C LEU A 564 10.15 -43.31 -50.74
N SER A 565 10.98 -42.41 -51.28
CA SER A 565 11.67 -41.27 -50.62
C SER A 565 12.51 -41.48 -49.33
N THR A 566 13.80 -41.18 -49.48
CA THR A 566 14.85 -40.99 -48.45
C THR A 566 15.00 -39.49 -48.07
N PRO A 567 16.04 -38.97 -47.35
CA PRO A 567 16.98 -39.52 -46.33
C PRO A 567 17.14 -38.64 -45.05
N PRO A 568 17.96 -39.04 -44.05
CA PRO A 568 18.56 -38.19 -42.98
C PRO A 568 20.05 -37.80 -43.30
N PRO A 569 20.90 -37.18 -42.41
CA PRO A 569 20.71 -36.37 -41.18
C PRO A 569 21.47 -34.99 -41.19
N SER A 570 21.58 -34.33 -40.00
CA SER A 570 22.31 -33.10 -39.56
C SER A 570 23.76 -32.81 -40.09
N PRO A 571 24.44 -31.64 -39.80
CA PRO A 571 24.08 -30.42 -39.03
C PRO A 571 24.58 -29.00 -39.55
N ARG A 572 24.25 -27.92 -38.80
CA ARG A 572 25.00 -26.62 -38.57
C ARG A 572 25.11 -25.46 -39.63
N GLU A 573 25.18 -24.24 -39.05
CA GLU A 573 25.82 -22.95 -39.48
C GLU A 573 25.26 -22.09 -40.66
N GLY A 574 25.35 -20.73 -40.54
CA GLY A 574 25.19 -19.82 -41.71
C GLY A 574 24.56 -18.40 -41.61
N TYR A 575 25.09 -17.47 -40.80
CA TYR A 575 25.09 -15.98 -40.94
C TYR A 575 24.09 -15.14 -41.83
N ARG A 576 23.69 -13.97 -41.26
CA ARG A 576 23.34 -12.66 -41.92
C ARG A 576 22.01 -12.60 -42.71
N SER A 577 21.41 -11.43 -42.99
CA SER A 577 21.78 -10.01 -42.73
C SER A 577 20.55 -9.16 -42.34
N ALA A 578 20.76 -8.01 -41.70
CA ALA A 578 19.73 -6.97 -41.54
C ALA A 578 19.58 -6.10 -42.80
N VAL A 579 18.38 -5.54 -43.01
CA VAL A 579 18.09 -4.42 -43.94
C VAL A 579 17.06 -3.50 -43.26
N VAL A 580 17.24 -2.17 -43.42
CA VAL A 580 16.34 -1.13 -42.90
C VAL A 580 15.44 -0.62 -44.03
N ILE A 581 14.15 -0.38 -43.75
CA ILE A 581 13.27 0.42 -44.61
C ILE A 581 12.56 1.47 -43.75
N ASN A 582 12.80 2.75 -44.07
CA ASN A 582 11.99 3.88 -43.60
C ASN A 582 10.83 4.11 -44.58
N GLN A 583 9.68 4.59 -44.09
CA GLN A 583 8.87 5.59 -44.80
C GLN A 583 8.01 6.41 -43.80
N PRO A 584 7.58 7.65 -44.15
CA PRO A 584 7.14 8.66 -43.18
C PRO A 584 5.60 8.79 -43.07
N ALA A 585 5.16 9.64 -42.11
CA ALA A 585 3.77 10.03 -41.94
C ALA A 585 3.30 11.09 -42.97
N PRO A 586 2.01 11.09 -43.37
CA PRO A 586 1.41 12.15 -44.19
C PRO A 586 0.88 13.32 -43.33
N LEU A 587 0.96 14.54 -43.87
CA LEU A 587 0.28 15.73 -43.32
C LEU A 587 -0.86 16.14 -44.25
N SER A 588 -2.09 16.20 -43.73
CA SER A 588 -3.26 16.79 -44.41
C SER A 588 -4.23 17.45 -43.44
N LEU A 589 -4.20 18.78 -43.39
CA LEU A 589 -5.43 19.59 -43.37
C LEU A 589 -5.86 19.80 -44.86
N PRO A 590 -7.08 20.29 -45.18
CA PRO A 590 -8.07 20.93 -44.31
C PRO A 590 -9.51 20.38 -44.42
N HIS A 591 -10.42 20.88 -43.59
CA HIS A 591 -11.54 21.70 -44.08
C HIS A 591 -12.27 22.44 -42.95
N GLN A 592 -12.83 23.60 -43.29
CA GLN A 592 -13.72 24.42 -42.47
C GLN A 592 -15.10 24.41 -43.14
N ALA A 593 -16.16 24.04 -42.40
CA ALA A 593 -17.54 24.13 -42.87
C ALA A 593 -18.51 24.26 -41.68
N SER A 594 -19.38 25.27 -41.73
CA SER A 594 -20.39 25.57 -40.72
C SER A 594 -21.58 24.60 -40.79
N ALA A 595 -22.21 24.34 -39.64
CA ALA A 595 -23.61 23.94 -39.58
C ALA A 595 -24.22 24.44 -38.26
N GLU A 596 -25.10 25.44 -38.36
CA GLU A 596 -26.02 25.79 -37.27
C GLU A 596 -27.21 24.82 -37.31
N SER A 597 -27.67 24.34 -36.16
CA SER A 597 -28.97 23.69 -36.07
C SER A 597 -29.65 24.02 -34.74
N LEU A 598 -30.52 25.03 -34.79
CA LEU A 598 -31.49 25.30 -33.74
C LEU A 598 -32.47 24.12 -33.62
N THR A 599 -32.65 23.58 -32.41
CA THR A 599 -33.87 22.88 -32.02
C THR A 599 -34.36 23.43 -30.69
N HIS A 600 -35.47 24.18 -30.73
CA HIS A 600 -36.19 24.59 -29.53
C HIS A 600 -37.01 23.41 -28.98
N SER A 601 -37.20 23.35 -27.67
CA SER A 601 -38.53 23.46 -27.01
C SER A 601 -38.59 22.65 -25.72
N SER A 602 -39.17 23.27 -24.69
CA SER A 602 -39.83 22.62 -23.54
C SER A 602 -38.99 21.75 -22.58
N ASP A 603 -39.38 21.60 -21.31
CA ASP A 603 -40.53 22.19 -20.59
C ASP A 603 -40.12 22.91 -19.30
N SER A 604 -41.04 23.72 -18.78
CA SER A 604 -40.99 24.26 -17.42
C SER A 604 -41.91 23.42 -16.54
N GLU A 605 -41.46 23.01 -15.36
CA GLU A 605 -42.36 22.70 -14.25
C GLU A 605 -41.93 23.46 -13.00
N GLU A 606 -42.93 23.93 -12.25
CA GLU A 606 -42.76 24.69 -11.01
C GLU A 606 -42.76 23.71 -9.83
N GLU A 607 -41.77 23.76 -8.95
CA GLU A 607 -41.99 23.38 -7.55
C GLU A 607 -41.21 24.31 -6.62
N SER A 608 -41.92 24.88 -5.64
CA SER A 608 -41.37 25.81 -4.65
C SER A 608 -42.31 25.90 -3.45
N ASP A 609 -41.71 26.23 -2.30
CA ASP A 609 -42.38 26.40 -1.00
C ASP A 609 -42.90 25.07 -0.37
N PRO A 610 -43.15 24.97 0.96
CA PRO A 610 -43.18 26.10 1.89
C PRO A 610 -42.51 25.94 3.27
N LEU A 611 -42.40 27.09 3.94
CA LEU A 611 -42.19 27.31 5.38
C LEU A 611 -40.82 26.93 6.00
N GLN A 612 -40.10 27.97 6.45
CA GLN A 612 -40.34 28.42 7.84
C GLN A 612 -40.06 29.90 8.04
N CYS A 613 -41.00 30.58 8.70
CA CYS A 613 -40.89 31.99 9.07
C CYS A 613 -40.69 32.12 10.59
N ARG A 614 -39.58 32.73 11.02
CA ARG A 614 -39.47 33.26 12.39
C ARG A 614 -38.70 34.57 12.47
N ARG A 615 -39.37 35.64 12.04
CA ARG A 615 -38.99 37.03 12.36
C ARG A 615 -39.05 37.23 13.88
N ILE A 616 -37.94 37.64 14.49
CA ILE A 616 -37.90 38.26 15.83
C ILE A 616 -37.12 39.57 15.67
N THR A 617 -37.60 40.63 16.35
CA THR A 617 -37.06 41.99 16.31
C THR A 617 -36.87 42.52 17.73
N SER A 618 -36.12 43.61 17.89
CA SER A 618 -35.64 44.23 19.15
C SER A 618 -34.52 43.45 19.86
N GLY A 619 -33.51 44.12 20.45
CA GLY A 619 -33.26 45.57 20.40
C GLY A 619 -32.06 46.03 21.25
N GLU A 620 -31.81 47.34 21.19
CA GLU A 620 -31.04 48.19 22.13
C GLU A 620 -29.51 48.02 22.24
N ASP A 621 -28.82 49.12 21.91
CA ASP A 621 -27.65 49.76 22.52
C ASP A 621 -26.48 48.93 23.13
N THR A 622 -25.24 49.30 22.74
CA THR A 622 -24.25 49.99 23.61
C THR A 622 -22.86 50.10 22.97
N ALA A 623 -22.23 51.28 23.07
CA ALA A 623 -20.78 51.60 22.91
C ALA A 623 -20.05 51.18 21.60
N LEU A 624 -19.41 52.07 20.84
CA LEU A 624 -18.20 52.85 21.18
C LEU A 624 -17.04 52.00 21.72
N LEU A 625 -16.03 51.74 20.88
CA LEU A 625 -14.61 51.80 21.29
C LEU A 625 -13.69 51.84 20.06
N LEU A 626 -13.10 53.00 19.79
CA LEU A 626 -11.87 53.14 19.01
C LEU A 626 -10.67 52.74 19.88
N PRO A 627 -9.65 52.08 19.30
CA PRO A 627 -8.28 52.21 19.77
C PRO A 627 -7.54 53.24 18.90
N GLU A 628 -7.33 54.44 19.42
CA GLU A 628 -6.27 55.33 18.92
C GLU A 628 -4.91 54.87 19.48
N HIS A 629 -3.90 54.78 18.63
CA HIS A 629 -2.48 54.95 18.99
C HIS A 629 -1.72 55.27 17.69
N SER A 630 -1.44 56.54 17.35
CA SER A 630 -0.57 57.55 17.99
C SER A 630 0.88 57.48 17.49
N ASP A 631 1.19 58.27 16.46
CA ASP A 631 2.45 59.03 16.25
C ASP A 631 2.51 59.58 14.80
N ALA A 632 3.23 60.66 14.46
CA ALA A 632 3.65 61.84 15.22
C ALA A 632 4.22 62.90 14.24
N GLY A 633 3.97 64.19 14.47
CA GLY A 633 4.63 65.35 13.80
C GLY A 633 4.38 65.47 12.29
N LEU A 634 3.84 66.57 11.76
CA LEU A 634 4.33 67.94 11.93
C LEU A 634 3.24 68.93 11.48
N SER A 635 3.07 70.01 12.23
CA SER A 635 2.39 71.22 11.77
C SER A 635 3.43 72.29 11.49
N ASP A 636 3.34 72.98 10.35
CA ASP A 636 3.54 74.43 10.30
C ASP A 636 2.94 75.04 9.02
N LEU A 637 2.90 76.38 8.97
CA LEU A 637 2.62 77.26 7.82
C LEU A 637 1.18 77.26 7.27
N ALA A 638 0.33 78.01 7.96
CA ALA A 638 -0.73 78.80 7.34
C ALA A 638 -0.22 80.19 6.89
N ASP A 639 -1.13 81.04 6.40
CA ASP A 639 -0.98 82.47 6.10
C ASP A 639 -0.01 82.91 4.98
N THR A 640 -0.54 83.09 3.77
CA THR A 640 -0.87 84.42 3.18
C THR A 640 -1.57 84.20 1.83
N SER A 641 -2.77 84.72 1.54
CA SER A 641 -3.23 86.12 1.44
C SER A 641 -2.72 86.86 0.20
N LEU A 642 -3.64 87.09 -0.76
CA LEU A 642 -3.64 88.16 -1.78
C LEU A 642 -2.44 88.27 -2.73
N TRP A 643 -2.65 87.95 -4.01
CA TRP A 643 -2.60 88.92 -5.14
C TRP A 643 -3.34 88.36 -6.35
#